data_AF-A0A7X8M2S5-F1
#
_entry.id   AF-A0A7X8M2S5-F1
#
_cell.length_a   1.000
_cell.length_b   1.000
_cell.length_c   1.000
_cell.angle_alpha   90.00
_cell.angle_beta   90.00
_cell.angle_gamma   90.00
#
_symmetry.space_group_name_H-M   'P 1'
#
loop_
_entity.id
_entity.type
_entity.pdbx_description
1 polymer ?
#
loop_
_entity_poly.entity_id
_entity_poly.type
_entity_poly.pdbx_seq_one_letter_code
_entity_poly.pdbx_strand_id
1 'polypeptide(L)'
;MNRFKIRLLGLFLCLTIAFGMLPVQAETLSDNFVTREQAVVSILSTIGYGTLNETENNLSTFSDAASVTNQYRDEIGVAVTNGILVGSGATLDPHRNVTRLEFAMFLSRSIRELPDLIDSQTFYDVPASAAGDVNRLVKAGLFSGYGNGLFGSNDFLTREQLNTVMERVRNLKNTDLKDDYYYSINYEWLNNTKLPAGYPGFGSFDEVSLSNDAKLKEIAHEIYENKDTYKRGSIEQKLADFYSSVLDMENRNKQGIEPIKKYLDRFDQVKTAQELLDYAAEFENETGYNPLFTFSPSGDLLDSNKYSLYGQGLSTGLNSAYLLSGDPQIKALYEGFIAQMLMASGINQEDAVVQAQKVYEFEVLLAENTLSNEQASKVENLYNPVTKNDLVKAFPKVDLNKYLSDLGYESVENLVITDVKLMTKTGELICNENIDVLKSYVRTKLVTNTSNLLSKDLQDAILEFNAVFLGLSSTMSDEDIAFNLLNSVMSGYLGRVYVEKYFSPEAKADVEEMVHEIIETYKKRIQRLEWMGENTKAAAIKKLDTMTIKIGYPEKWEDPYENIELKSYDDGGSLLGNIFAITSAQVKHSKTLLEKPVDKSGWFMSPQTVNAYYNALNNEIVFPAGILQPPFYDVNASREQNLGGIGAVIAHEITHAFDHNGAQFDEKGNMNNWWTPEDYQTFQQKTKSVVELYDGLEIAPDILVNGNLTLSENVSDIGGVACVLEIMKEIPDADYKAFFESNGRIWRYTATPKMYQLLAQQDTHSPHKFRSNMVIRNFQEFYDTYNIQPVDRMYLAPEKRVNVW
;
A
#
# COMPACT_ATOMS: atom_id res chain seq x y z
N MET A 1 35.88 -86.87 -15.72
CA MET A 1 35.23 -88.19 -15.50
C MET A 1 33.92 -87.93 -14.77
N ASN A 2 32.81 -88.35 -15.38
CA ASN A 2 31.48 -88.60 -14.81
C ASN A 2 30.87 -87.54 -13.87
N ARG A 3 29.89 -86.75 -14.34
CA ARG A 3 28.47 -87.16 -14.49
C ARG A 3 28.02 -88.11 -13.38
N PHE A 4 27.18 -87.58 -12.50
CA PHE A 4 26.00 -88.19 -11.86
C PHE A 4 25.84 -87.44 -10.53
N LYS A 5 24.69 -86.89 -10.13
CA LYS A 5 23.31 -87.02 -10.56
C LYS A 5 22.58 -85.97 -9.70
N ILE A 6 21.85 -85.03 -10.29
CA ILE A 6 20.39 -85.11 -10.55
C ILE A 6 19.55 -84.43 -9.43
N ARG A 7 18.83 -83.38 -9.87
CA ARG A 7 17.47 -82.95 -9.46
C ARG A 7 17.32 -82.34 -8.06
N LEU A 8 16.48 -81.36 -7.80
CA LEU A 8 15.30 -80.83 -8.50
C LEU A 8 14.96 -79.46 -7.88
N LEU A 9 14.45 -78.53 -8.71
CA LEU A 9 13.41 -77.52 -8.44
C LEU A 9 13.34 -76.77 -7.09
N GLY A 10 13.20 -75.44 -7.17
CA GLY A 10 12.28 -74.73 -6.27
C GLY A 10 12.65 -73.29 -5.90
N LEU A 11 12.34 -72.35 -6.80
CA LEU A 11 11.90 -70.97 -6.57
C LEU A 11 12.47 -70.09 -5.40
N PHE A 12 12.97 -68.93 -5.85
CA PHE A 12 12.76 -67.57 -5.31
C PHE A 12 13.46 -67.09 -4.02
N LEU A 13 14.43 -66.20 -4.28
CA LEU A 13 14.52 -64.80 -3.82
C LEU A 13 14.92 -64.51 -2.36
N CYS A 14 16.12 -63.94 -2.19
CA CYS A 14 16.40 -62.84 -1.25
C CYS A 14 17.80 -62.19 -1.47
N LEU A 15 17.77 -60.85 -1.60
CA LEU A 15 18.65 -59.82 -1.02
C LEU A 15 20.20 -59.89 -1.07
N THR A 16 20.74 -58.87 -1.76
CA THR A 16 21.78 -57.87 -1.37
C THR A 16 23.28 -58.20 -1.19
N ILE A 17 24.07 -57.56 -2.08
CA ILE A 17 25.15 -56.56 -1.86
C ILE A 17 26.61 -57.00 -1.57
N ALA A 18 27.50 -56.43 -2.41
CA ALA A 18 28.96 -56.12 -2.31
C ALA A 18 29.98 -57.27 -2.49
N PHE A 19 31.11 -57.19 -3.21
CA PHE A 19 31.99 -56.16 -3.82
C PHE A 19 32.59 -56.80 -5.11
N GLY A 20 32.82 -56.15 -6.26
CA GLY A 20 33.93 -55.23 -6.54
C GLY A 20 34.64 -55.55 -7.88
N MET A 21 34.99 -54.50 -8.65
CA MET A 21 35.97 -54.40 -9.77
C MET A 21 35.60 -54.78 -11.22
N LEU A 22 35.15 -53.74 -11.97
CA LEU A 22 35.51 -53.19 -13.31
C LEU A 22 36.23 -54.06 -14.39
N PRO A 23 36.19 -53.70 -15.71
CA PRO A 23 35.55 -52.54 -16.37
C PRO A 23 34.72 -52.90 -17.64
N VAL A 24 33.66 -52.14 -17.94
CA VAL A 24 33.17 -51.98 -19.31
C VAL A 24 32.88 -50.51 -19.57
N GLN A 25 33.45 -50.06 -20.69
CA GLN A 25 33.39 -48.79 -21.40
C GLN A 25 32.40 -47.72 -20.91
N ALA A 26 32.99 -46.53 -20.69
CA ALA A 26 32.33 -45.25 -20.69
C ALA A 26 31.82 -44.91 -22.10
N GLU A 27 30.50 -44.78 -22.23
CA GLU A 27 29.84 -43.96 -23.25
C GLU A 27 28.85 -43.03 -22.51
N THR A 28 29.29 -41.77 -22.38
CA THR A 28 28.52 -40.52 -22.27
C THR A 28 27.29 -40.46 -21.34
N LEU A 29 27.54 -40.13 -20.06
CA LEU A 29 26.56 -39.55 -19.13
C LEU A 29 26.48 -38.00 -19.19
N SER A 30 27.28 -37.33 -20.06
CA SER A 30 27.39 -35.86 -20.06
C SER A 30 26.28 -35.12 -20.84
N ASP A 31 25.57 -35.76 -21.76
CA ASP A 31 24.61 -35.06 -22.64
C ASP A 31 23.20 -34.88 -22.05
N ASN A 32 22.94 -35.43 -20.86
CA ASN A 32 21.60 -35.44 -20.25
C ASN A 32 21.33 -34.29 -19.27
N PHE A 33 22.35 -33.54 -18.86
CA PHE A 33 22.21 -32.43 -17.92
C PHE A 33 22.19 -31.07 -18.62
N VAL A 34 21.55 -30.10 -17.97
CA VAL A 34 21.30 -28.76 -18.51
C VAL A 34 22.34 -27.79 -17.99
N THR A 35 22.91 -26.98 -18.87
CA THR A 35 23.83 -25.90 -18.46
C THR A 35 23.07 -24.68 -17.92
N ARG A 36 23.74 -23.81 -17.17
CA ARG A 36 23.14 -22.57 -16.63
C ARG A 36 22.53 -21.71 -17.75
N GLU A 37 23.25 -21.53 -18.86
CA GLU A 37 22.74 -20.72 -19.98
C GLU A 37 21.51 -21.37 -20.63
N GLN A 38 21.50 -22.69 -20.81
CA GLN A 38 20.37 -23.42 -21.40
C GLN A 38 19.13 -23.34 -20.52
N ALA A 39 19.31 -23.43 -19.20
CA ALA A 39 18.23 -23.31 -18.24
C ALA A 39 17.57 -21.92 -18.30
N VAL A 40 18.39 -20.87 -18.26
CA VAL A 40 17.92 -19.48 -18.28
C VAL A 40 17.25 -19.12 -19.61
N VAL A 41 17.85 -19.49 -20.74
CA VAL A 41 17.25 -19.27 -22.06
C VAL A 41 15.91 -20.00 -22.17
N SER A 42 15.81 -21.22 -21.63
CA SER A 42 14.55 -21.98 -21.63
C SER A 42 13.47 -21.30 -20.80
N ILE A 43 13.84 -20.72 -19.65
CA ILE A 43 12.94 -19.91 -18.84
C ILE A 43 12.47 -18.69 -19.64
N LEU A 44 13.40 -17.87 -20.14
CA LEU A 44 13.08 -16.62 -20.82
C LEU A 44 12.28 -16.82 -22.11
N SER A 45 12.62 -17.84 -22.90
CA SER A 45 11.84 -18.20 -24.09
C SER A 45 10.43 -18.71 -23.74
N THR A 46 10.23 -19.23 -22.54
CA THR A 46 8.94 -19.77 -22.09
C THR A 46 8.05 -18.70 -21.47
N ILE A 47 8.59 -17.87 -20.57
CA ILE A 47 7.82 -16.83 -19.87
C ILE A 47 7.71 -15.54 -20.68
N GLY A 48 8.71 -15.23 -21.51
CA GLY A 48 8.84 -13.95 -22.22
C GLY A 48 9.52 -12.87 -21.39
N TYR A 49 9.91 -11.76 -22.02
CA TYR A 49 10.61 -10.67 -21.33
C TYR A 49 9.68 -9.72 -20.55
N GLY A 50 8.36 -9.92 -20.60
CA GLY A 50 7.36 -9.05 -19.98
C GLY A 50 7.41 -9.01 -18.46
N THR A 51 7.87 -10.09 -17.81
CA THR A 51 7.99 -10.19 -16.34
C THR A 51 9.29 -9.58 -15.78
N LEU A 52 10.11 -8.98 -16.63
CA LEU A 52 11.46 -8.49 -16.31
C LEU A 52 11.49 -6.97 -16.22
N ASN A 53 12.29 -6.44 -15.28
CA ASN A 53 12.47 -5.00 -15.05
C ASN A 53 13.19 -4.30 -16.21
N GLU A 54 14.14 -4.98 -16.86
CA GLU A 54 15.01 -4.39 -17.89
C GLU A 54 15.19 -5.32 -19.09
N THR A 55 15.33 -4.75 -20.30
CA THR A 55 15.69 -5.52 -21.52
C THR A 55 17.11 -5.22 -21.99
N GLU A 56 17.90 -4.52 -21.19
CA GLU A 56 19.30 -4.25 -21.49
C GLU A 56 20.17 -5.50 -21.29
N ASN A 57 21.01 -5.79 -22.29
CA ASN A 57 21.99 -6.86 -22.25
C ASN A 57 23.35 -6.28 -21.80
N ASN A 58 23.66 -6.41 -20.50
CA ASN A 58 24.97 -6.03 -19.99
C ASN A 58 25.71 -7.20 -19.34
N LEU A 59 26.69 -7.74 -20.07
CA LEU A 59 27.61 -8.78 -19.58
C LEU A 59 29.02 -8.23 -19.29
N SER A 60 29.22 -6.91 -19.39
CA SER A 60 30.56 -6.29 -19.37
C SER A 60 31.30 -6.46 -18.04
N THR A 61 30.58 -6.75 -16.97
CA THR A 61 31.11 -6.99 -15.62
C THR A 61 31.69 -8.40 -15.44
N PHE A 62 31.49 -9.31 -16.39
CA PHE A 62 31.92 -10.71 -16.28
C PHE A 62 33.10 -11.04 -17.20
N SER A 63 34.17 -11.55 -16.60
CA SER A 63 35.42 -11.89 -17.29
C SER A 63 35.27 -13.03 -18.30
N ASP A 64 34.25 -13.87 -18.13
CA ASP A 64 33.93 -15.00 -19.00
C ASP A 64 32.73 -14.72 -19.92
N ALA A 65 32.29 -13.46 -20.06
CA ALA A 65 31.19 -13.09 -20.96
C ALA A 65 31.39 -13.59 -22.41
N ALA A 66 32.64 -13.71 -22.86
CA ALA A 66 32.98 -14.24 -24.17
C ALA A 66 32.64 -15.74 -24.35
N SER A 67 32.47 -16.47 -23.24
CA SER A 67 32.11 -17.89 -23.24
C SER A 67 30.60 -18.13 -23.41
N VAL A 68 29.76 -17.12 -23.23
CA VAL A 68 28.32 -17.25 -23.50
C VAL A 68 28.09 -17.56 -24.97
N THR A 69 27.29 -18.59 -25.25
CA THR A 69 26.96 -18.98 -26.62
C THR A 69 26.37 -17.79 -27.37
N ASN A 70 26.92 -17.44 -28.54
CA ASN A 70 26.58 -16.20 -29.25
C ASN A 70 25.06 -15.97 -29.45
N GLN A 71 24.30 -17.03 -29.70
CA GLN A 71 22.84 -16.96 -29.92
C GLN A 71 22.04 -16.71 -28.64
N TYR A 72 22.65 -16.85 -27.46
CA TYR A 72 22.01 -16.68 -26.14
C TYR A 72 22.49 -15.41 -25.44
N ARG A 73 23.35 -14.61 -26.07
CA ARG A 73 23.96 -13.45 -25.41
C ARG A 73 22.93 -12.44 -24.92
N ASP A 74 21.88 -12.19 -25.70
CA ASP A 74 20.84 -11.22 -25.35
C ASP A 74 20.01 -11.73 -24.17
N GLU A 75 19.52 -12.97 -24.24
CA GLU A 75 18.81 -13.64 -23.16
C GLU A 75 19.62 -13.65 -21.86
N ILE A 76 20.90 -14.00 -21.94
CA ILE A 76 21.77 -14.11 -20.77
C ILE A 76 22.10 -12.75 -20.19
N GLY A 77 22.32 -11.75 -21.04
CA GLY A 77 22.44 -10.35 -20.61
C GLY A 77 21.23 -9.88 -19.84
N VAL A 78 20.05 -10.05 -20.43
CA VAL A 78 18.79 -9.68 -19.79
C VAL A 78 18.59 -10.44 -18.48
N ALA A 79 18.89 -11.73 -18.42
CA ALA A 79 18.79 -12.51 -17.18
C ALA A 79 19.73 -12.02 -16.08
N VAL A 80 20.95 -11.60 -16.43
CA VAL A 80 21.94 -11.05 -15.50
C VAL A 80 21.46 -9.71 -14.96
N THR A 81 21.05 -8.81 -15.84
CA THR A 81 20.53 -7.49 -15.48
C THR A 81 19.34 -7.59 -14.50
N ASN A 82 18.48 -8.59 -14.71
CA ASN A 82 17.31 -8.82 -13.87
C ASN A 82 17.57 -9.71 -12.64
N GLY A 83 18.83 -10.04 -12.34
CA GLY A 83 19.19 -10.87 -11.17
C GLY A 83 18.71 -12.32 -11.24
N ILE A 84 18.20 -12.77 -12.39
CA ILE A 84 17.79 -14.16 -12.62
C ILE A 84 19.03 -15.05 -12.62
N LEU A 85 20.05 -14.67 -13.40
CA LEU A 85 21.34 -15.34 -13.43
C LEU A 85 22.36 -14.52 -12.65
N VAL A 86 22.97 -15.11 -11.63
CA VAL A 86 24.00 -14.45 -10.81
C VAL A 86 25.31 -15.21 -10.94
N GLY A 87 26.39 -14.49 -11.22
CA GLY A 87 27.75 -15.03 -11.28
C GLY A 87 28.36 -15.33 -9.91
N SER A 88 29.48 -16.04 -9.89
CA SER A 88 30.31 -16.25 -8.70
C SER A 88 31.48 -15.27 -8.73
N GLY A 89 31.27 -14.07 -8.20
CA GLY A 89 32.25 -12.98 -8.32
C GLY A 89 32.30 -12.45 -9.75
N ALA A 90 33.44 -12.57 -10.43
CA ALA A 90 33.66 -12.03 -11.78
C ALA A 90 33.37 -13.02 -12.92
N THR A 91 32.77 -14.19 -12.65
CA THR A 91 32.44 -15.22 -13.65
C THR A 91 30.98 -15.64 -13.61
N LEU A 92 30.38 -15.93 -14.78
CA LEU A 92 29.02 -16.44 -14.94
C LEU A 92 28.95 -17.97 -15.02
N ASP A 93 30.02 -18.64 -15.42
CA ASP A 93 30.11 -20.08 -15.64
C ASP A 93 28.95 -20.64 -16.51
N PRO A 94 28.69 -20.08 -17.70
CA PRO A 94 27.46 -20.35 -18.47
C PRO A 94 27.29 -21.83 -18.85
N HIS A 95 28.39 -22.56 -19.02
CA HIS A 95 28.41 -23.97 -19.40
C HIS A 95 28.42 -24.94 -18.21
N ARG A 96 28.41 -24.46 -16.95
CA ARG A 96 28.30 -25.34 -15.78
C ARG A 96 26.92 -25.99 -15.75
N ASN A 97 26.83 -27.26 -15.35
CA ASN A 97 25.54 -27.90 -15.11
C ASN A 97 24.83 -27.21 -13.95
N VAL A 98 23.56 -26.86 -14.17
CA VAL A 98 22.71 -26.23 -13.16
C VAL A 98 22.18 -27.28 -12.19
N THR A 99 22.13 -26.97 -10.90
CA THR A 99 21.47 -27.86 -9.93
C THR A 99 19.96 -27.65 -9.95
N ARG A 100 19.19 -28.60 -9.43
CA ARG A 100 17.73 -28.45 -9.29
C ARG A 100 17.36 -27.24 -8.44
N LEU A 101 18.08 -27.00 -7.33
CA LEU A 101 17.85 -25.84 -6.47
C LEU A 101 18.18 -24.55 -7.21
N GLU A 102 19.33 -24.48 -7.88
CA GLU A 102 19.74 -23.30 -8.62
C GLU A 102 18.76 -22.97 -9.75
N PHE A 103 18.28 -23.98 -10.48
CA PHE A 103 17.25 -23.81 -11.49
C PHE A 103 15.92 -23.36 -10.90
N ALA A 104 15.52 -23.90 -9.75
CA ALA A 104 14.35 -23.43 -9.02
C ALA A 104 14.50 -21.95 -8.64
N MET A 105 15.68 -21.51 -8.21
CA MET A 105 15.92 -20.08 -7.91
C MET A 105 15.81 -19.21 -9.16
N PHE A 106 16.38 -19.65 -10.28
CA PHE A 106 16.22 -18.92 -11.56
C PHE A 106 14.75 -18.76 -11.91
N LEU A 107 13.97 -19.86 -11.83
CA LEU A 107 12.54 -19.83 -12.15
C LEU A 107 11.74 -18.97 -11.17
N SER A 108 12.04 -19.07 -9.87
CA SER A 108 11.37 -18.30 -8.83
C SER A 108 11.54 -16.80 -9.06
N ARG A 109 12.76 -16.35 -9.35
CA ARG A 109 13.05 -14.94 -9.66
C ARG A 109 12.39 -14.45 -10.95
N SER A 110 12.10 -15.38 -11.85
CA SER A 110 11.54 -15.06 -13.16
C SER A 110 10.00 -15.01 -13.17
N ILE A 111 9.32 -15.62 -12.20
CA ILE A 111 7.86 -15.63 -12.07
C ILE A 111 7.45 -14.92 -10.77
N ARG A 112 6.92 -13.70 -10.90
CA ARG A 112 6.58 -12.84 -9.75
C ARG A 112 5.28 -13.25 -9.05
N GLU A 113 4.31 -13.71 -9.83
CA GLU A 113 2.98 -14.07 -9.33
C GLU A 113 2.75 -15.57 -9.54
N LEU A 114 2.58 -16.30 -8.44
CA LEU A 114 2.17 -17.70 -8.44
C LEU A 114 0.88 -17.82 -7.62
N PRO A 115 -0.03 -18.77 -7.93
CA PRO A 115 -1.31 -18.91 -7.25
C PRO A 115 -1.13 -19.17 -5.74
N ASP A 116 -2.16 -18.81 -4.96
CA ASP A 116 -2.09 -18.79 -3.49
C ASP A 116 -1.90 -20.18 -2.89
N LEU A 117 -1.30 -20.18 -1.71
CA LEU A 117 -0.76 -21.35 -1.03
C LEU A 117 -1.64 -21.75 0.15
N ILE A 118 -2.02 -23.02 0.25
CA ILE A 118 -2.47 -23.64 1.49
C ILE A 118 -1.63 -24.92 1.67
N ASP A 119 -0.94 -25.04 2.82
CA ASP A 119 -0.05 -26.13 3.31
C ASP A 119 1.43 -26.19 2.93
N SER A 120 2.34 -25.79 3.83
CA SER A 120 3.80 -25.93 3.66
C SER A 120 4.26 -27.39 3.53
N GLN A 121 5.01 -27.72 2.47
CA GLN A 121 5.79 -28.96 2.38
C GLN A 121 7.26 -28.64 2.67
N THR A 122 7.86 -29.24 3.70
CA THR A 122 9.26 -28.97 4.07
C THR A 122 10.21 -29.99 3.43
N PHE A 123 11.25 -29.53 2.75
CA PHE A 123 12.33 -30.38 2.23
C PHE A 123 13.60 -30.24 3.08
N TYR A 124 14.19 -31.36 3.51
CA TYR A 124 15.32 -31.35 4.45
C TYR A 124 16.64 -30.84 3.85
N ASP A 125 16.79 -30.91 2.54
CA ASP A 125 17.99 -30.54 1.79
C ASP A 125 17.89 -29.16 1.13
N VAL A 126 16.82 -28.41 1.35
CA VAL A 126 16.68 -27.03 0.88
C VAL A 126 17.15 -26.10 2.00
N PRO A 127 18.14 -25.22 1.77
CA PRO A 127 18.57 -24.27 2.78
C PRO A 127 17.44 -23.30 3.12
N ALA A 128 17.37 -22.84 4.37
CA ALA A 128 16.31 -21.96 4.85
C ALA A 128 16.10 -20.71 3.96
N SER A 129 17.19 -20.15 3.45
CA SER A 129 17.17 -18.99 2.55
C SER A 129 16.52 -19.23 1.18
N ALA A 130 16.28 -20.48 0.79
CA ALA A 130 15.64 -20.85 -0.48
C ALA A 130 14.34 -21.65 -0.27
N ALA A 131 13.95 -21.90 0.99
CA ALA A 131 12.81 -22.74 1.33
C ALA A 131 11.49 -22.12 0.82
N GLY A 132 11.29 -20.81 1.00
CA GLY A 132 10.10 -20.10 0.52
C GLY A 132 9.94 -20.21 -1.01
N ASP A 133 11.01 -19.92 -1.75
CA ASP A 133 11.04 -20.02 -3.22
C ASP A 133 10.72 -21.44 -3.71
N VAL A 134 11.39 -22.46 -3.16
CA VAL A 134 11.15 -23.86 -3.54
C VAL A 134 9.72 -24.28 -3.22
N ASN A 135 9.21 -23.91 -2.06
CA ASN A 135 7.85 -24.25 -1.64
C ASN A 135 6.81 -23.65 -2.58
N ARG A 136 6.99 -22.38 -2.95
CA ARG A 136 6.11 -21.69 -3.90
C ARG A 136 6.05 -22.42 -5.24
N LEU A 137 7.22 -22.83 -5.76
CA LEU A 137 7.31 -23.56 -7.03
C LEU A 137 6.74 -24.98 -6.96
N VAL A 138 6.95 -25.70 -5.86
CA VAL A 138 6.40 -27.05 -5.68
C VAL A 138 4.88 -27.00 -5.57
N LYS A 139 4.34 -26.04 -4.81
CA LYS A 139 2.88 -25.85 -4.65
C LYS A 139 2.19 -25.36 -5.92
N ALA A 140 2.87 -24.53 -6.71
CA ALA A 140 2.43 -24.17 -8.05
C ALA A 140 2.45 -25.35 -9.03
N GLY A 141 2.80 -26.56 -8.57
CA GLY A 141 2.90 -27.76 -9.39
C GLY A 141 4.08 -27.74 -10.36
N LEU A 142 4.94 -26.71 -10.29
CA LEU A 142 6.08 -26.55 -11.19
C LEU A 142 7.17 -27.56 -10.85
N PHE A 143 7.43 -27.77 -9.57
CA PHE A 143 8.40 -28.75 -9.08
C PHE A 143 7.76 -29.82 -8.20
N SER A 144 8.50 -30.90 -7.96
CA SER A 144 8.16 -31.93 -6.98
C SER A 144 9.45 -32.43 -6.34
N GLY A 145 9.40 -32.73 -5.04
CA GLY A 145 10.47 -33.51 -4.39
C GLY A 145 10.40 -34.99 -4.74
N TYR A 146 11.34 -35.78 -4.21
CA TYR A 146 11.43 -37.22 -4.50
C TYR A 146 10.51 -38.11 -3.66
N GLY A 147 9.60 -37.51 -2.87
CA GLY A 147 8.65 -38.27 -2.04
C GLY A 147 9.24 -38.85 -0.76
N ASN A 148 10.52 -38.59 -0.48
CA ASN A 148 11.25 -39.02 0.74
C ASN A 148 11.63 -37.85 1.66
N GLY A 149 11.03 -36.67 1.44
CA GLY A 149 11.37 -35.43 2.16
C GLY A 149 12.57 -34.67 1.59
N LEU A 150 13.15 -35.11 0.46
CA LEU A 150 14.20 -34.40 -0.27
C LEU A 150 13.66 -33.73 -1.53
N PHE A 151 14.18 -32.54 -1.82
CA PHE A 151 13.98 -31.83 -3.08
C PHE A 151 14.97 -32.28 -4.17
N GLY A 152 16.15 -32.73 -3.76
CA GLY A 152 17.28 -33.03 -4.63
C GLY A 152 18.14 -31.81 -4.91
N SER A 153 18.36 -30.95 -3.92
CA SER A 153 18.92 -29.60 -4.10
C SER A 153 20.26 -29.55 -4.85
N ASN A 154 21.11 -30.54 -4.62
CA ASN A 154 22.45 -30.64 -5.20
C ASN A 154 22.52 -31.49 -6.47
N ASP A 155 21.41 -32.10 -6.90
CA ASP A 155 21.40 -32.91 -8.11
C ASP A 155 21.40 -31.99 -9.33
N PHE A 156 22.12 -32.39 -10.38
CA PHE A 156 22.08 -31.68 -11.66
C PHE A 156 20.73 -31.86 -12.35
N LEU A 157 20.21 -30.76 -12.89
CA LEU A 157 18.94 -30.75 -13.61
C LEU A 157 19.08 -31.51 -14.93
N THR A 158 18.21 -32.50 -15.16
CA THR A 158 18.17 -33.22 -16.44
C THR A 158 17.37 -32.45 -17.50
N ARG A 159 17.63 -32.71 -18.78
CA ARG A 159 16.84 -32.12 -19.89
C ARG A 159 15.35 -32.46 -19.80
N GLU A 160 15.00 -33.67 -19.36
CA GLU A 160 13.62 -34.10 -19.15
C GLU A 160 12.94 -33.30 -18.02
N GLN A 161 13.64 -33.09 -16.90
CA GLN A 161 13.14 -32.27 -15.80
C GLN A 161 12.96 -30.81 -16.22
N LEU A 162 13.92 -30.23 -16.95
CA LEU A 162 13.79 -28.90 -17.55
C LEU A 162 12.53 -28.81 -18.42
N ASN A 163 12.38 -29.73 -19.37
CA ASN A 163 11.24 -29.73 -20.30
C ASN A 163 9.91 -29.86 -19.55
N THR A 164 9.84 -30.74 -18.56
CA THR A 164 8.65 -30.95 -17.73
C THR A 164 8.28 -29.69 -16.95
N VAL A 165 9.27 -29.04 -16.31
CA VAL A 165 9.05 -27.79 -15.58
C VAL A 165 8.63 -26.68 -16.55
N MET A 166 9.29 -26.54 -17.70
CA MET A 166 8.91 -25.54 -18.71
C MET A 166 7.52 -25.79 -19.29
N GLU A 167 7.10 -27.04 -19.47
CA GLU A 167 5.73 -27.38 -19.88
C GLU A 167 4.72 -26.99 -18.81
N ARG A 168 5.01 -27.25 -17.53
CA ARG A 168 4.17 -26.79 -16.41
C ARG A 168 4.09 -25.26 -16.35
N VAL A 169 5.18 -24.54 -16.62
CA VAL A 169 5.19 -23.08 -16.72
C VAL A 169 4.36 -22.59 -17.92
N ARG A 170 4.44 -23.25 -19.08
CA ARG A 170 3.55 -22.94 -20.22
C ARG A 170 2.09 -23.18 -19.85
N ASN A 171 1.80 -24.20 -19.03
CA ASN A 171 0.47 -24.48 -18.55
C ASN A 171 0.01 -23.55 -17.43
N LEU A 172 0.91 -22.85 -16.72
CA LEU A 172 0.51 -21.72 -15.87
C LEU A 172 -0.09 -20.57 -16.69
N LYS A 173 0.31 -20.40 -17.95
CA LYS A 173 -0.34 -19.48 -18.90
C LYS A 173 -1.79 -19.87 -19.22
N ASN A 174 -2.15 -21.12 -18.89
CA ASN A 174 -3.48 -21.69 -19.01
C ASN A 174 -4.08 -21.94 -17.63
N THR A 175 -3.82 -21.07 -16.64
CA THR A 175 -4.49 -21.16 -15.34
C THR A 175 -5.98 -21.11 -15.59
N ASP A 176 -6.66 -22.18 -15.19
CA ASP A 176 -8.11 -22.25 -15.30
C ASP A 176 -8.68 -21.14 -14.42
N LEU A 177 -9.66 -20.38 -14.92
CA LEU A 177 -10.38 -19.37 -14.12
C LEU A 177 -11.03 -19.99 -12.88
N LYS A 178 -11.23 -21.31 -12.90
CA LYS A 178 -11.74 -22.10 -11.79
C LYS A 178 -10.68 -22.34 -10.71
N ASP A 179 -9.41 -22.17 -11.04
CA ASP A 179 -8.28 -22.28 -10.12
C ASP A 179 -7.86 -20.92 -9.56
N ASP A 180 -7.81 -19.87 -10.38
CA ASP A 180 -7.47 -18.51 -9.96
C ASP A 180 -8.13 -17.49 -10.90
N TYR A 181 -9.34 -17.04 -10.54
CA TYR A 181 -10.13 -16.16 -11.38
C TYR A 181 -9.38 -14.86 -11.72
N TYR A 182 -8.90 -14.15 -10.70
CA TYR A 182 -8.17 -12.89 -10.83
C TYR A 182 -7.01 -13.00 -11.81
N TYR A 183 -6.14 -14.00 -11.63
CA TYR A 183 -4.98 -14.16 -12.50
C TYR A 183 -5.40 -14.51 -13.92
N SER A 184 -6.37 -15.41 -14.12
CA SER A 184 -6.82 -15.83 -15.45
C SER A 184 -7.41 -14.69 -16.28
N ILE A 185 -8.28 -13.86 -15.72
CA ILE A 185 -8.92 -12.76 -16.47
C ILE A 185 -7.99 -11.56 -16.68
N ASN A 186 -6.98 -11.41 -15.82
CA ASN A 186 -6.01 -10.31 -15.87
C ASN A 186 -4.65 -10.75 -16.42
N TYR A 187 -4.53 -12.00 -16.90
CA TYR A 187 -3.26 -12.62 -17.30
C TYR A 187 -2.45 -11.74 -18.26
N GLU A 188 -3.09 -11.21 -19.32
CA GLU A 188 -2.40 -10.37 -20.29
C GLU A 188 -1.92 -9.05 -19.68
N TRP A 189 -2.71 -8.46 -18.77
CA TRP A 189 -2.33 -7.23 -18.08
C TRP A 189 -1.19 -7.50 -17.10
N LEU A 190 -1.29 -8.51 -16.24
CA LEU A 190 -0.29 -8.85 -15.23
C LEU A 190 1.08 -9.20 -15.86
N ASN A 191 1.10 -9.88 -17.01
CA ASN A 191 2.36 -10.26 -17.67
C ASN A 191 2.99 -9.17 -18.55
N ASN A 192 2.22 -8.18 -18.99
CA ASN A 192 2.71 -7.13 -19.88
C ASN A 192 2.90 -5.79 -19.17
N THR A 193 2.32 -5.62 -17.97
CA THR A 193 2.40 -4.40 -17.19
C THR A 193 3.80 -4.20 -16.65
N LYS A 194 4.34 -3.01 -16.90
CA LYS A 194 5.59 -2.54 -16.32
C LYS A 194 5.26 -1.45 -15.31
N LEU A 195 5.91 -1.49 -14.16
CA LEU A 195 5.80 -0.41 -13.19
C LEU A 195 6.32 0.88 -13.85
N PRO A 196 5.53 1.97 -13.87
CA PRO A 196 6.01 3.25 -14.33
C PRO A 196 7.19 3.74 -13.48
N ALA A 197 7.98 4.67 -14.01
CA ALA A 197 9.16 5.17 -13.31
C ALA A 197 8.77 5.84 -11.98
N GLY A 198 9.41 5.41 -10.89
CA GLY A 198 9.12 5.88 -9.53
C GLY A 198 7.87 5.28 -8.86
N TYR A 199 7.18 4.33 -9.48
CA TYR A 199 6.02 3.66 -8.90
C TYR A 199 6.39 2.30 -8.29
N PRO A 200 6.16 2.08 -6.97
CA PRO A 200 6.46 0.80 -6.32
C PRO A 200 5.35 -0.25 -6.51
N GLY A 201 4.20 0.20 -6.98
CA GLY A 201 3.06 -0.59 -7.36
C GLY A 201 2.26 0.14 -8.42
N PHE A 202 1.49 -0.60 -9.20
CA PHE A 202 0.71 -0.07 -10.29
C PHE A 202 -0.52 -0.94 -10.51
N GLY A 203 -1.67 -0.31 -10.68
CA GLY A 203 -2.95 -0.95 -10.90
C GLY A 203 -3.94 -0.07 -11.66
N SER A 204 -5.19 -0.53 -11.78
CA SER A 204 -6.22 0.24 -12.51
C SER A 204 -6.53 1.60 -11.89
N PHE A 205 -6.40 1.75 -10.56
CA PHE A 205 -6.51 3.05 -9.91
C PHE A 205 -5.36 3.99 -10.34
N ASP A 206 -4.13 3.49 -10.38
CA ASP A 206 -2.95 4.26 -10.79
C ASP A 206 -2.98 4.60 -12.30
N GLU A 207 -3.48 3.70 -13.14
CA GLU A 207 -3.69 3.95 -14.59
C GLU A 207 -4.59 5.16 -14.81
N VAL A 208 -5.72 5.22 -14.10
CA VAL A 208 -6.64 6.35 -14.19
C VAL A 208 -6.04 7.60 -13.53
N SER A 209 -5.29 7.45 -12.43
CA SER A 209 -4.62 8.57 -11.78
C SER A 209 -3.61 9.23 -12.72
N LEU A 210 -2.76 8.44 -13.39
CA LEU A 210 -1.82 8.93 -14.39
C LEU A 210 -2.51 9.58 -15.60
N SER A 211 -3.66 9.05 -16.02
CA SER A 211 -4.47 9.68 -17.06
C SER A 211 -5.00 11.06 -16.63
N ASN A 212 -5.44 11.18 -15.37
CA ASN A 212 -5.85 12.47 -14.81
C ASN A 212 -4.66 13.41 -14.65
N ASP A 213 -3.52 12.92 -14.17
CA ASP A 213 -2.29 13.72 -14.05
C ASP A 213 -1.83 14.27 -15.38
N ALA A 214 -1.95 13.52 -16.49
CA ALA A 214 -1.65 14.04 -17.81
C ALA A 214 -2.53 15.26 -18.20
N LYS A 215 -3.84 15.18 -17.93
CA LYS A 215 -4.79 16.30 -18.15
C LYS A 215 -4.48 17.49 -17.26
N LEU A 216 -4.12 17.24 -16.00
CA LEU A 216 -3.78 18.27 -15.03
C LEU A 216 -2.44 18.94 -15.34
N LYS A 217 -1.46 18.20 -15.86
CA LYS A 217 -0.19 18.76 -16.37
C LYS A 217 -0.43 19.69 -17.53
N GLU A 218 -1.33 19.33 -18.46
CA GLU A 218 -1.74 20.23 -19.55
C GLU A 218 -2.32 21.54 -19.01
N ILE A 219 -3.23 21.46 -18.02
CA ILE A 219 -3.79 22.63 -17.33
C ILE A 219 -2.67 23.46 -16.67
N ALA A 220 -1.80 22.82 -15.90
CA ALA A 220 -0.72 23.50 -15.18
C ALA A 220 0.27 24.19 -16.13
N HIS A 221 0.60 23.53 -17.23
CA HIS A 221 1.48 24.07 -18.27
C HIS A 221 0.84 25.26 -19.00
N GLU A 222 -0.44 25.15 -19.39
CA GLU A 222 -1.20 26.27 -19.98
C GLU A 222 -1.22 27.49 -19.05
N ILE A 223 -1.44 27.28 -17.75
CA ILE A 223 -1.39 28.33 -16.74
C ILE A 223 0.04 28.90 -16.63
N TYR A 224 1.05 28.06 -16.54
CA TYR A 224 2.42 28.51 -16.40
C TYR A 224 2.91 29.35 -17.59
N GLU A 225 2.62 28.94 -18.83
CA GLU A 225 3.04 29.67 -20.05
C GLU A 225 2.37 31.06 -20.15
N ASN A 226 1.21 31.25 -19.55
CA ASN A 226 0.46 32.50 -19.56
C ASN A 226 0.62 33.31 -18.26
N LYS A 227 1.60 32.97 -17.41
CA LYS A 227 1.75 33.55 -16.05
C LYS A 227 1.73 35.08 -16.00
N ASP A 228 2.32 35.75 -16.97
CA ASP A 228 2.41 37.23 -17.03
C ASP A 228 1.08 37.90 -17.43
N THR A 229 0.07 37.13 -17.81
CA THR A 229 -1.23 37.63 -18.28
C THR A 229 -2.29 37.68 -17.18
N TYR A 230 -2.11 36.92 -16.10
CA TYR A 230 -3.12 36.79 -15.06
C TYR A 230 -3.14 37.98 -14.10
N LYS A 231 -4.34 38.30 -13.63
CA LYS A 231 -4.53 39.37 -12.63
C LYS A 231 -3.88 38.94 -11.31
N ARG A 232 -3.13 39.85 -10.67
CA ARG A 232 -2.57 39.63 -9.33
C ARG A 232 -3.65 39.18 -8.35
N GLY A 233 -3.37 38.09 -7.62
CA GLY A 233 -4.26 37.50 -6.63
C GLY A 233 -5.30 36.52 -7.19
N SER A 234 -5.36 36.33 -8.52
CA SER A 234 -6.20 35.28 -9.13
C SER A 234 -5.66 33.87 -8.83
N ILE A 235 -6.52 32.86 -9.02
CA ILE A 235 -6.19 31.44 -8.82
C ILE A 235 -5.05 31.04 -9.77
N GLU A 236 -5.17 31.41 -11.04
CA GLU A 236 -4.21 31.11 -12.09
C GLU A 236 -2.84 31.74 -11.80
N GLN A 237 -2.83 32.99 -11.31
CA GLN A 237 -1.61 33.67 -10.92
C GLN A 237 -0.92 32.97 -9.73
N LYS A 238 -1.68 32.56 -8.70
CA LYS A 238 -1.11 31.84 -7.54
C LYS A 238 -0.59 30.45 -7.93
N LEU A 239 -1.30 29.73 -8.80
CA LEU A 239 -0.84 28.46 -9.37
C LEU A 239 0.47 28.64 -10.13
N ALA A 240 0.54 29.64 -11.02
CA ALA A 240 1.71 29.92 -11.82
C ALA A 240 2.92 30.33 -10.96
N ASP A 241 2.71 31.18 -9.96
CA ASP A 241 3.76 31.59 -9.01
C ASP A 241 4.31 30.41 -8.22
N PHE A 242 3.41 29.60 -7.65
CA PHE A 242 3.82 28.44 -6.88
C PHE A 242 4.58 27.45 -7.76
N TYR A 243 4.05 27.11 -8.94
CA TYR A 243 4.71 26.19 -9.84
C TYR A 243 6.06 26.72 -10.35
N SER A 244 6.17 28.03 -10.61
CA SER A 244 7.45 28.68 -10.92
C SER A 244 8.47 28.46 -9.80
N SER A 245 8.05 28.57 -8.53
CA SER A 245 8.94 28.36 -7.38
C SER A 245 9.40 26.90 -7.23
N VAL A 246 8.58 25.95 -7.68
CA VAL A 246 8.89 24.51 -7.68
C VAL A 246 9.90 24.17 -8.77
N LEU A 247 9.67 24.68 -9.99
CA LEU A 247 10.48 24.43 -11.18
C LEU A 247 11.88 25.08 -11.13
N ASP A 248 12.04 26.16 -10.36
CA ASP A 248 13.30 26.90 -10.26
C ASP A 248 14.34 26.17 -9.38
N MET A 249 14.87 25.07 -9.91
CA MET A 249 15.91 24.27 -9.26
C MET A 249 17.23 25.04 -9.13
N GLU A 250 17.48 26.05 -9.98
CA GLU A 250 18.68 26.88 -9.88
C GLU A 250 18.70 27.66 -8.56
N ASN A 251 17.61 28.36 -8.23
CA ASN A 251 17.53 29.10 -6.98
C ASN A 251 17.39 28.17 -5.76
N ARG A 252 16.70 27.04 -5.89
CA ARG A 252 16.67 26.01 -4.83
C ARG A 252 18.07 25.48 -4.49
N ASN A 253 18.90 25.22 -5.51
CA ASN A 253 20.28 24.78 -5.32
C ASN A 253 21.17 25.89 -4.72
N LYS A 254 21.00 27.15 -5.16
CA LYS A 254 21.70 28.30 -4.55
C LYS A 254 21.37 28.46 -3.07
N GLN A 255 20.11 28.22 -2.69
CA GLN A 255 19.66 28.30 -1.30
C GLN A 255 20.10 27.09 -0.47
N GLY A 256 20.19 25.90 -1.07
CA GLY A 256 20.62 24.70 -0.35
C GLY A 256 19.72 24.43 0.87
N ILE A 257 20.36 24.35 2.04
CA ILE A 257 19.69 24.15 3.33
C ILE A 257 19.34 25.46 4.08
N GLU A 258 19.78 26.61 3.58
CA GLU A 258 19.62 27.90 4.25
C GLU A 258 18.16 28.21 4.70
N PRO A 259 17.10 27.84 3.94
CA PRO A 259 15.72 28.08 4.36
C PRO A 259 15.33 27.45 5.71
N ILE A 260 15.96 26.34 6.12
CA ILE A 260 15.74 25.71 7.43
C ILE A 260 16.83 25.98 8.46
N LYS A 261 17.98 26.50 8.02
CA LYS A 261 19.17 26.63 8.85
C LYS A 261 18.94 27.44 10.13
N LYS A 262 18.22 28.56 10.03
CA LYS A 262 17.90 29.40 11.20
C LYS A 262 17.13 28.65 12.29
N TYR A 263 16.28 27.69 11.90
CA TYR A 263 15.48 26.91 12.85
C TYR A 263 16.33 25.78 13.46
N LEU A 264 17.14 25.11 12.65
CA LEU A 264 18.09 24.10 13.13
C LEU A 264 19.06 24.68 14.16
N ASP A 265 19.65 25.84 13.86
CA ASP A 265 20.57 26.54 14.77
C ASP A 265 19.89 26.95 16.08
N ARG A 266 18.59 27.25 16.04
CA ARG A 266 17.83 27.62 17.23
C ARG A 266 17.45 26.39 18.08
N PHE A 267 17.08 25.28 17.46
CA PHE A 267 16.92 23.99 18.16
C PHE A 267 18.24 23.53 18.80
N ASP A 268 19.39 23.82 18.18
CA ASP A 268 20.71 23.52 18.76
C ASP A 268 21.04 24.31 20.03
N GLN A 269 20.47 25.51 20.17
CA GLN A 269 20.72 26.36 21.33
C GLN A 269 19.89 25.97 22.55
N VAL A 270 18.85 25.16 22.36
CA VAL A 270 18.01 24.63 23.43
C VAL A 270 18.85 23.78 24.39
N LYS A 271 18.69 24.01 25.70
CA LYS A 271 19.44 23.35 26.78
C LYS A 271 18.58 22.47 27.67
N THR A 272 17.26 22.64 27.64
CA THR A 272 16.33 21.92 28.51
C THR A 272 15.13 21.42 27.70
N ALA A 273 14.44 20.40 28.20
CA ALA A 273 13.21 19.91 27.59
C ALA A 273 12.11 20.99 27.57
N GLN A 274 12.08 21.89 28.57
CA GLN A 274 11.14 23.01 28.55
C GLN A 274 11.45 23.99 27.42
N GLU A 275 12.72 24.38 27.26
CA GLU A 275 13.13 25.26 26.16
C GLU A 275 12.85 24.62 24.79
N LEU A 276 12.90 23.27 24.71
CA LEU A 276 12.55 22.54 23.50
C LEU A 276 11.07 22.69 23.15
N LEU A 277 10.18 22.51 24.14
CA LEU A 277 8.74 22.71 23.97
C LEU A 277 8.40 24.15 23.63
N ASP A 278 8.98 25.10 24.36
CA ASP A 278 8.76 26.53 24.12
C ASP A 278 9.09 26.90 22.67
N TYR A 279 10.23 26.41 22.16
CA TYR A 279 10.63 26.69 20.79
C TYR A 279 9.84 25.87 19.75
N ALA A 280 9.43 24.64 20.05
CA ALA A 280 8.54 23.88 19.17
C ALA A 280 7.20 24.57 18.96
N ALA A 281 6.62 25.19 20.01
CA ALA A 281 5.39 25.97 19.90
C ALA A 281 5.60 27.26 19.08
N GLU A 282 6.72 27.98 19.29
CA GLU A 282 7.08 29.14 18.47
C GLU A 282 7.21 28.76 16.99
N PHE A 283 7.89 27.64 16.71
CA PHE A 283 8.10 27.13 15.37
C PHE A 283 6.80 26.72 14.69
N GLU A 284 5.89 26.03 15.39
CA GLU A 284 4.56 25.69 14.86
C GLU A 284 3.73 26.95 14.57
N ASN A 285 3.77 27.96 15.44
CA ASN A 285 3.03 29.20 15.20
C ASN A 285 3.58 30.00 14.00
N GLU A 286 4.89 29.95 13.77
CA GLU A 286 5.53 30.58 12.60
C GLU A 286 5.24 29.79 11.31
N THR A 287 5.41 28.47 11.34
CA THR A 287 5.48 27.64 10.12
C THR A 287 4.31 26.70 9.91
N GLY A 288 3.49 26.46 10.92
CA GLY A 288 2.45 25.42 10.92
C GLY A 288 3.00 23.99 11.10
N TYR A 289 4.30 23.81 11.35
CA TYR A 289 4.92 22.50 11.51
C TYR A 289 5.41 22.27 12.95
N ASN A 290 5.21 21.05 13.45
CA ASN A 290 5.70 20.63 14.77
C ASN A 290 6.59 19.38 14.66
N PRO A 291 7.89 19.43 15.01
CA PRO A 291 8.80 18.30 14.89
C PRO A 291 8.70 17.29 16.03
N LEU A 292 7.85 17.53 17.04
CA LEU A 292 7.71 16.68 18.22
C LEU A 292 6.40 15.89 18.15
N PHE A 293 5.35 16.43 18.77
CA PHE A 293 4.06 15.81 18.96
C PHE A 293 2.97 16.88 18.77
N THR A 294 1.81 16.48 18.27
CA THR A 294 0.84 17.41 17.68
C THR A 294 -0.48 17.45 18.44
N PHE A 295 -1.12 18.61 18.38
CA PHE A 295 -2.52 18.79 18.77
C PHE A 295 -3.28 19.47 17.63
N SER A 296 -4.37 18.86 17.16
CA SER A 296 -5.22 19.44 16.12
C SER A 296 -6.70 19.25 16.45
N PRO A 297 -7.56 20.26 16.20
CA PRO A 297 -8.99 20.08 16.17
C PRO A 297 -9.40 19.03 15.13
N SER A 298 -10.37 18.19 15.49
CA SER A 298 -11.05 17.23 14.60
C SER A 298 -12.48 16.99 15.11
N GLY A 299 -13.36 16.41 14.29
CA GLY A 299 -14.74 16.13 14.70
C GLY A 299 -14.79 15.23 15.93
N ASP A 300 -15.66 15.54 16.88
CA ASP A 300 -15.84 14.71 18.06
C ASP A 300 -16.66 13.46 17.72
N LEU A 301 -16.18 12.28 18.11
CA LEU A 301 -16.89 11.03 17.79
C LEU A 301 -18.23 10.91 18.52
N LEU A 302 -18.42 11.51 19.69
CA LEU A 302 -19.68 11.44 20.44
C LEU A 302 -20.65 12.60 20.10
N ASP A 303 -20.15 13.70 19.54
CA ASP A 303 -20.96 14.82 19.03
C ASP A 303 -20.40 15.34 17.70
N SER A 304 -20.91 14.77 16.59
CA SER A 304 -20.45 15.06 15.23
C SER A 304 -20.70 16.48 14.74
N ASN A 305 -21.34 17.33 15.56
CA ASN A 305 -21.55 18.76 15.26
C ASN A 305 -20.49 19.66 15.92
N LYS A 306 -19.57 19.09 16.69
CA LYS A 306 -18.51 19.82 17.39
C LYS A 306 -17.12 19.32 17.01
N TYR A 307 -16.15 20.21 17.12
CA TYR A 307 -14.75 19.85 17.12
C TYR A 307 -14.24 19.63 18.54
N SER A 308 -13.42 18.61 18.71
CA SER A 308 -12.61 18.34 19.90
C SER A 308 -11.13 18.45 19.54
N LEU A 309 -10.28 18.77 20.51
CA LEU A 309 -8.83 18.74 20.30
C LEU A 309 -8.34 17.30 20.38
N TYR A 310 -7.60 16.84 19.38
CA TYR A 310 -6.96 15.52 19.36
C TYR A 310 -5.46 15.67 19.54
N GLY A 311 -4.85 14.86 20.40
CA GLY A 311 -3.42 14.81 20.67
C GLY A 311 -2.79 13.49 20.21
N GLN A 312 -1.64 13.59 19.54
CA GLN A 312 -0.82 12.45 19.13
C GLN A 312 0.58 12.60 19.72
N GLY A 313 1.18 11.49 20.19
CA GLY A 313 2.52 11.50 20.80
C GLY A 313 3.65 11.69 19.77
N LEU A 314 4.89 11.50 20.22
CA LEU A 314 6.06 11.43 19.33
C LEU A 314 5.86 10.33 18.28
N SER A 315 6.38 10.55 17.08
CA SER A 315 6.23 9.61 15.95
C SER A 315 7.55 8.99 15.53
N THR A 316 7.50 7.79 14.98
CA THR A 316 8.64 7.15 14.33
C THR A 316 8.78 7.64 12.89
N GLY A 317 9.95 7.49 12.25
CA GLY A 317 10.12 7.78 10.83
C GLY A 317 9.87 6.58 9.91
N LEU A 318 9.80 5.36 10.46
CA LEU A 318 9.26 4.17 9.81
C LEU A 318 8.06 3.62 10.59
N ASN A 319 7.19 2.84 9.94
CA ASN A 319 6.09 2.16 10.64
C ASN A 319 6.66 1.30 11.78
N SER A 320 5.99 1.31 12.94
CA SER A 320 6.45 0.61 14.15
C SER A 320 6.71 -0.88 13.91
N ALA A 321 5.96 -1.54 13.01
CA ALA A 321 6.17 -2.94 12.65
C ALA A 321 7.56 -3.20 12.04
N TYR A 322 8.10 -2.28 11.24
CA TYR A 322 9.45 -2.39 10.69
C TYR A 322 10.52 -2.23 11.76
N LEU A 323 10.36 -1.27 12.66
CA LEU A 323 11.29 -1.04 13.76
C LEU A 323 11.33 -2.23 14.73
N LEU A 324 10.17 -2.85 14.98
CA LEU A 324 10.02 -4.01 15.86
C LEU A 324 10.32 -5.36 15.19
N SER A 325 10.49 -5.39 13.87
CA SER A 325 10.78 -6.63 13.11
C SER A 325 12.12 -7.27 13.50
N GLY A 326 13.06 -6.46 14.01
CA GLY A 326 14.43 -6.90 14.28
C GLY A 326 15.24 -7.22 13.01
N ASP A 327 14.75 -6.87 11.82
CA ASP A 327 15.47 -7.09 10.57
C ASP A 327 16.75 -6.24 10.51
N PRO A 328 17.95 -6.86 10.51
CA PRO A 328 19.21 -6.13 10.50
C PRO A 328 19.40 -5.31 9.22
N GLN A 329 18.78 -5.67 8.10
CA GLN A 329 18.85 -4.91 6.84
C GLN A 329 18.03 -3.62 6.95
N ILE A 330 16.82 -3.70 7.50
CA ILE A 330 15.97 -2.51 7.75
C ILE A 330 16.64 -1.59 8.75
N LYS A 331 17.19 -2.14 9.85
CA LYS A 331 17.95 -1.35 10.82
C LYS A 331 19.11 -0.61 10.16
N ALA A 332 19.97 -1.32 9.42
CA ALA A 332 21.14 -0.71 8.79
C ALA A 332 20.77 0.33 7.73
N LEU A 333 19.73 0.06 6.92
CA LEU A 333 19.21 0.99 5.92
C LEU A 333 18.72 2.28 6.58
N TYR A 334 17.95 2.16 7.67
CA TYR A 334 17.34 3.30 8.33
C TYR A 334 18.33 4.12 9.16
N GLU A 335 19.24 3.48 9.90
CA GLU A 335 20.35 4.18 10.58
C GLU A 335 21.24 4.92 9.57
N GLY A 336 21.52 4.31 8.41
CA GLY A 336 22.27 4.96 7.33
C GLY A 336 21.56 6.20 6.80
N PHE A 337 20.25 6.13 6.58
CA PHE A 337 19.44 7.26 6.15
C PHE A 337 19.43 8.40 7.19
N ILE A 338 19.22 8.08 8.46
CA ILE A 338 19.25 9.10 9.53
C ILE A 338 20.62 9.80 9.56
N ALA A 339 21.72 9.03 9.45
CA ALA A 339 23.07 9.58 9.41
C ALA A 339 23.27 10.50 8.19
N GLN A 340 22.76 10.12 7.02
CA GLN A 340 22.81 10.94 5.80
C GLN A 340 22.09 12.28 5.98
N MET A 341 20.90 12.28 6.58
CA MET A 341 20.15 13.51 6.86
C MET A 341 20.88 14.41 7.87
N LEU A 342 21.45 13.82 8.92
CA LEU A 342 22.25 14.55 9.90
C LEU A 342 23.49 15.18 9.25
N MET A 343 24.20 14.45 8.40
CA MET A 343 25.35 14.97 7.65
C MET A 343 24.96 16.11 6.71
N ALA A 344 23.85 15.97 5.99
CA ALA A 344 23.32 17.01 5.12
C ALA A 344 22.97 18.30 5.87
N SER A 345 22.70 18.20 7.18
CA SER A 345 22.43 19.33 8.08
C SER A 345 23.67 19.97 8.73
N GLY A 346 24.87 19.50 8.38
CA GLY A 346 26.15 20.03 8.87
C GLY A 346 26.76 19.29 10.06
N ILE A 347 26.20 18.14 10.47
CA ILE A 347 26.83 17.26 11.47
C ILE A 347 27.96 16.49 10.80
N ASN A 348 29.13 16.40 11.45
CA ASN A 348 30.24 15.63 10.88
C ASN A 348 29.92 14.12 10.89
N GLN A 349 30.57 13.36 10.02
CA GLN A 349 30.26 11.96 9.78
C GLN A 349 30.33 11.08 11.04
N GLU A 350 31.34 11.26 11.90
CA GLU A 350 31.50 10.44 13.12
C GLU A 350 30.34 10.67 14.09
N ASP A 351 30.02 11.94 14.35
CA ASP A 351 28.89 12.30 15.22
C ASP A 351 27.54 11.91 14.61
N ALA A 352 27.38 12.02 13.29
CA ALA A 352 26.14 11.67 12.59
C ALA A 352 25.80 10.19 12.74
N VAL A 353 26.80 9.30 12.64
CA VAL A 353 26.61 7.85 12.83
C VAL A 353 26.18 7.54 14.27
N VAL A 354 26.83 8.15 15.26
CA VAL A 354 26.50 7.94 16.68
C VAL A 354 25.10 8.48 17.00
N GLN A 355 24.77 9.66 16.50
CA GLN A 355 23.44 10.25 16.69
C GLN A 355 22.36 9.42 15.99
N ALA A 356 22.62 8.91 14.79
CA ALA A 356 21.67 8.06 14.06
C ALA A 356 21.31 6.78 14.83
N GLN A 357 22.29 6.11 15.43
CA GLN A 357 22.05 4.95 16.29
C GLN A 357 21.17 5.31 17.48
N LYS A 358 21.45 6.43 18.15
CA LYS A 358 20.64 6.90 19.29
C LYS A 358 19.22 7.26 18.89
N VAL A 359 19.03 7.90 17.73
CA VAL A 359 17.70 8.22 17.19
C VAL A 359 16.94 6.94 16.85
N TYR A 360 17.60 5.96 16.22
CA TYR A 360 17.00 4.65 15.94
C TYR A 360 16.56 3.95 17.23
N GLU A 361 17.43 3.87 18.25
CA GLU A 361 17.11 3.28 19.56
C GLU A 361 15.96 4.02 20.25
N PHE A 362 15.92 5.36 20.14
CA PHE A 362 14.83 6.17 20.64
C PHE A 362 13.52 5.88 19.93
N GLU A 363 13.53 5.76 18.60
CA GLU A 363 12.34 5.41 17.81
C GLU A 363 11.86 3.98 18.04
N VAL A 364 12.75 3.02 18.29
CA VAL A 364 12.37 1.66 18.72
C VAL A 364 11.60 1.72 20.04
N LEU A 365 12.05 2.53 21.01
CA LEU A 365 11.34 2.72 22.27
C LEU A 365 9.95 3.35 22.06
N LEU A 366 9.79 4.26 21.08
CA LEU A 366 8.48 4.77 20.70
C LEU A 366 7.62 3.65 20.11
N ALA A 367 8.16 2.87 19.16
CA ALA A 367 7.47 1.77 18.49
C ALA A 367 6.94 0.71 19.47
N GLU A 368 7.71 0.35 20.50
CA GLU A 368 7.27 -0.57 21.57
C GLU A 368 6.07 -0.06 22.37
N ASN A 369 5.82 1.25 22.32
CA ASN A 369 4.75 1.94 23.04
C ASN A 369 3.62 2.46 22.14
N THR A 370 3.70 2.18 20.83
CA THR A 370 2.64 2.46 19.86
C THR A 370 1.62 1.32 19.82
N LEU A 371 0.34 1.63 19.58
CA LEU A 371 -0.66 0.65 19.16
C LEU A 371 -0.18 -0.14 17.93
N SER A 372 -0.46 -1.44 17.88
CA SER A 372 -0.25 -2.18 16.64
C SER A 372 -1.19 -1.67 15.54
N ASN A 373 -0.84 -1.88 14.26
CA ASN A 373 -1.71 -1.47 13.15
C ASN A 373 -3.12 -2.09 13.24
N GLU A 374 -3.23 -3.33 13.74
CA GLU A 374 -4.52 -3.99 14.02
C GLU A 374 -5.31 -3.31 15.15
N GLN A 375 -4.64 -2.82 16.20
CA GLN A 375 -5.32 -2.09 17.26
C GLN A 375 -5.75 -0.70 16.78
N ALA A 376 -4.91 -0.03 15.99
CA ALA A 376 -5.17 1.29 15.45
C ALA A 376 -6.27 1.29 14.37
N SER A 377 -6.55 0.16 13.70
CA SER A 377 -7.64 0.05 12.72
C SER A 377 -9.05 0.04 13.34
N LYS A 378 -9.15 -0.06 14.67
CA LYS A 378 -10.42 -0.02 15.42
C LYS A 378 -10.64 1.38 15.98
N VAL A 379 -11.67 2.06 15.50
CA VAL A 379 -11.93 3.47 15.80
C VAL A 379 -12.08 3.76 17.30
N GLU A 380 -12.65 2.83 18.07
CA GLU A 380 -12.83 2.97 19.52
C GLU A 380 -11.50 3.02 20.28
N ASN A 381 -10.43 2.41 19.76
CA ASN A 381 -9.11 2.46 20.39
C ASN A 381 -8.44 3.83 20.22
N LEU A 382 -8.86 4.60 19.20
CA LEU A 382 -8.33 5.93 18.91
C LEU A 382 -9.08 7.04 19.68
N TYR A 383 -10.21 6.73 20.32
CA TYR A 383 -11.02 7.70 21.03
C TYR A 383 -10.86 7.56 22.54
N ASN A 384 -9.84 8.21 23.09
CA ASN A 384 -9.58 8.24 24.54
C ASN A 384 -9.72 9.67 25.09
N PRO A 385 -10.93 10.09 25.49
CA PRO A 385 -11.13 11.37 26.15
C PRO A 385 -10.38 11.44 27.47
N VAL A 386 -9.61 12.51 27.67
CA VAL A 386 -8.90 12.81 28.91
C VAL A 386 -9.10 14.28 29.29
N THR A 387 -8.90 14.59 30.57
CA THR A 387 -8.82 15.98 31.00
C THR A 387 -7.44 16.55 30.69
N LYS A 388 -7.35 17.86 30.43
CA LYS A 388 -6.06 18.56 30.31
C LYS A 388 -5.15 18.31 31.51
N ASN A 389 -5.72 18.26 32.72
CA ASN A 389 -4.98 17.98 33.95
C ASN A 389 -4.36 16.57 33.96
N ASP A 390 -5.04 15.55 33.44
CA ASP A 390 -4.49 14.20 33.38
C ASP A 390 -3.39 14.09 32.34
N LEU A 391 -3.53 14.77 31.19
CA LEU A 391 -2.45 14.89 30.22
C LEU A 391 -1.23 15.59 30.83
N VAL A 392 -1.41 16.71 31.55
CA VAL A 392 -0.31 17.43 32.21
C VAL A 392 0.44 16.53 33.19
N LYS A 393 -0.25 15.65 33.94
CA LYS A 393 0.40 14.69 34.85
C LYS A 393 1.28 13.68 34.11
N ALA A 394 0.97 13.36 32.85
CA ALA A 394 1.79 12.46 32.04
C ALA A 394 3.12 13.09 31.61
N PHE A 395 3.29 14.41 31.75
CA PHE A 395 4.51 15.16 31.40
C PHE A 395 5.20 15.73 32.67
N PRO A 396 5.71 14.90 33.59
CA PRO A 396 6.11 15.34 34.94
C PRO A 396 7.38 16.21 34.98
N LYS A 397 8.09 16.38 33.86
CA LYS A 397 9.39 17.06 33.78
C LYS A 397 9.34 18.42 33.09
N VAL A 398 8.17 18.83 32.58
CA VAL A 398 7.96 20.05 31.80
C VAL A 398 6.61 20.67 32.14
N ASP A 399 6.45 21.96 31.87
CA ASP A 399 5.19 22.70 31.96
C ASP A 399 4.38 22.54 30.67
N LEU A 400 3.59 21.47 30.62
CA LEU A 400 2.71 21.21 29.48
C LEU A 400 1.53 22.21 29.42
N ASN A 401 1.13 22.82 30.54
CA ASN A 401 0.10 23.86 30.51
C ASN A 401 0.57 25.07 29.73
N LYS A 402 1.82 25.49 29.96
CA LYS A 402 2.46 26.54 29.18
C LYS A 402 2.55 26.15 27.70
N TYR A 403 2.98 24.93 27.38
CA TYR A 403 3.07 24.49 25.98
C TYR A 403 1.71 24.54 25.26
N LEU A 404 0.64 24.01 25.87
CA LEU A 404 -0.72 24.09 25.30
C LEU A 404 -1.18 25.54 25.16
N SER A 405 -0.85 26.41 26.11
CA SER A 405 -1.15 27.84 26.03
C SER A 405 -0.42 28.52 24.87
N ASP A 406 0.87 28.23 24.69
CA ASP A 406 1.69 28.78 23.61
C ASP A 406 1.21 28.31 22.23
N LEU A 407 0.64 27.11 22.15
CA LEU A 407 -0.03 26.60 20.95
C LEU A 407 -1.42 27.22 20.70
N GLY A 408 -1.98 27.97 21.66
CA GLY A 408 -3.31 28.59 21.55
C GLY A 408 -4.47 27.74 22.09
N TYR A 409 -4.19 26.70 22.87
CA TYR A 409 -5.18 25.79 23.47
C TYR A 409 -5.35 26.00 24.98
N GLU A 410 -5.16 27.23 25.46
CA GLU A 410 -5.30 27.57 26.88
C GLU A 410 -6.69 27.21 27.43
N SER A 411 -7.74 27.49 26.64
CA SER A 411 -9.15 27.29 27.01
C SER A 411 -9.65 25.85 26.91
N VAL A 412 -8.83 24.92 26.42
CA VAL A 412 -9.23 23.51 26.24
C VAL A 412 -9.13 22.78 27.58
N GLU A 413 -10.26 22.28 28.09
CA GLU A 413 -10.31 21.51 29.35
C GLU A 413 -10.29 19.99 29.14
N ASN A 414 -10.84 19.53 28.01
CA ASN A 414 -10.91 18.11 27.63
C ASN A 414 -10.42 17.94 26.20
N LEU A 415 -9.78 16.80 25.94
CA LEU A 415 -9.22 16.46 24.64
C LEU A 415 -9.23 14.94 24.45
N VAL A 416 -9.00 14.50 23.22
CA VAL A 416 -8.92 13.07 22.86
C VAL A 416 -7.47 12.72 22.57
N ILE A 417 -6.97 11.63 23.15
CA ILE A 417 -5.64 11.09 22.83
C ILE A 417 -5.81 9.85 21.96
N THR A 418 -5.15 9.81 20.81
CA THR A 418 -5.30 8.69 19.85
C THR A 418 -4.54 7.44 20.26
N ASP A 419 -3.46 7.60 21.03
CA ASP A 419 -2.69 6.51 21.62
C ASP A 419 -2.21 6.94 23.02
N VAL A 420 -2.93 6.49 24.05
CA VAL A 420 -2.65 6.86 25.44
C VAL A 420 -1.29 6.33 25.90
N LYS A 421 -0.90 5.13 25.43
CA LYS A 421 0.37 4.50 25.82
C LYS A 421 1.53 5.29 25.24
N LEU A 422 1.48 5.61 23.95
CA LEU A 422 2.50 6.41 23.27
C LEU A 422 2.56 7.84 23.80
N MET A 423 1.42 8.47 24.07
CA MET A 423 1.38 9.83 24.64
C MET A 423 1.96 9.88 26.06
N THR A 424 1.65 8.88 26.89
CA THR A 424 2.27 8.77 28.22
C THR A 424 3.79 8.58 28.09
N LYS A 425 4.22 7.71 27.18
CA LYS A 425 5.64 7.48 26.93
C LYS A 425 6.34 8.74 26.41
N THR A 426 5.65 9.51 25.57
CA THR A 426 6.12 10.81 25.09
C THR A 426 6.39 11.74 26.27
N GLY A 427 5.45 11.89 27.20
CA GLY A 427 5.63 12.75 28.37
C GLY A 427 6.76 12.30 29.31
N GLU A 428 7.03 11.00 29.43
CA GLU A 428 8.21 10.47 30.13
C GLU A 428 9.53 10.85 29.43
N LEU A 429 9.53 10.81 28.09
CA LEU A 429 10.73 10.99 27.28
C LEU A 429 11.09 12.47 27.08
N ILE A 430 10.13 13.39 27.18
CA ILE A 430 10.38 14.85 27.16
C ILE A 430 10.94 15.29 28.51
N CYS A 431 12.24 15.05 28.70
CA CYS A 431 12.99 15.41 29.91
C CYS A 431 14.43 15.84 29.59
N ASN A 432 15.08 16.49 30.55
CA ASN A 432 16.44 17.02 30.35
C ASN A 432 17.47 15.92 30.12
N GLU A 433 17.26 14.74 30.69
CA GLU A 433 18.14 13.58 30.52
C GLU A 433 18.18 13.10 29.07
N ASN A 434 17.12 13.33 28.30
CA ASN A 434 17.01 12.94 26.90
C ASN A 434 17.26 14.10 25.92
N ILE A 435 17.69 15.28 26.40
CA ILE A 435 17.74 16.48 25.55
C ILE A 435 18.63 16.31 24.31
N ASP A 436 19.74 15.58 24.44
CA ASP A 436 20.65 15.35 23.32
C ASP A 436 19.99 14.52 22.21
N VAL A 437 19.32 13.41 22.55
CA VAL A 437 18.64 12.57 21.55
C VAL A 437 17.40 13.25 20.98
N LEU A 438 16.68 14.03 21.78
CA LEU A 438 15.53 14.81 21.32
C LEU A 438 15.94 15.87 20.29
N LYS A 439 17.09 16.52 20.46
CA LYS A 439 17.62 17.48 19.48
C LYS A 439 18.04 16.80 18.18
N SER A 440 18.72 15.66 18.26
CA SER A 440 19.04 14.85 17.09
C SER A 440 17.76 14.38 16.36
N TYR A 441 16.77 13.90 17.11
CA TYR A 441 15.47 13.48 16.59
C TYR A 441 14.74 14.62 15.86
N VAL A 442 14.61 15.80 16.49
CA VAL A 442 13.97 16.98 15.88
C VAL A 442 14.70 17.41 14.61
N ARG A 443 16.05 17.44 14.64
CA ARG A 443 16.85 17.76 13.46
C ARG A 443 16.60 16.76 12.34
N THR A 444 16.64 15.46 12.61
CA THR A 444 16.35 14.42 11.62
C THR A 444 14.96 14.61 11.02
N LYS A 445 13.91 14.75 11.86
CA LYS A 445 12.54 14.95 11.38
C LYS A 445 12.39 16.20 10.53
N LEU A 446 12.96 17.33 10.95
CA LEU A 446 12.87 18.59 10.21
C LEU A 446 13.59 18.52 8.86
N VAL A 447 14.80 17.96 8.82
CA VAL A 447 15.55 17.81 7.56
C VAL A 447 14.80 16.85 6.63
N THR A 448 14.46 15.65 7.10
CA THR A 448 13.73 14.65 6.30
C THR A 448 12.43 15.20 5.72
N ASN A 449 11.61 15.88 6.53
CA ASN A 449 10.29 16.36 6.10
C ASN A 449 10.34 17.60 5.20
N THR A 450 11.50 18.25 5.08
CA THR A 450 11.68 19.41 4.20
C THR A 450 12.60 19.14 3.00
N SER A 451 13.33 18.01 2.97
CA SER A 451 14.28 17.66 1.91
C SER A 451 13.72 17.81 0.49
N ASN A 452 12.48 17.35 0.25
CA ASN A 452 11.84 17.44 -1.07
C ASN A 452 11.56 18.88 -1.56
N LEU A 453 11.64 19.86 -0.66
CA LEU A 453 11.33 21.27 -0.89
C LEU A 453 12.58 22.16 -0.99
N LEU A 454 13.77 21.57 -0.81
CA LEU A 454 15.06 22.27 -0.77
C LEU A 454 15.86 22.02 -2.06
N SER A 455 17.19 21.93 -1.98
CA SER A 455 18.05 21.63 -3.13
C SER A 455 17.88 20.22 -3.68
N LYS A 456 18.40 20.01 -4.90
CA LYS A 456 18.38 18.72 -5.58
C LYS A 456 19.09 17.63 -4.77
N ASP A 457 20.26 17.92 -4.19
CA ASP A 457 21.00 16.93 -3.38
C ASP A 457 20.19 16.42 -2.16
N LEU A 458 19.42 17.31 -1.51
CA LEU A 458 18.55 16.93 -0.38
C LEU A 458 17.33 16.14 -0.85
N GLN A 459 16.71 16.58 -1.95
CA GLN A 459 15.60 15.87 -2.58
C GLN A 459 16.02 14.46 -3.02
N ASP A 460 17.17 14.33 -3.69
CA ASP A 460 17.67 13.04 -4.17
C ASP A 460 17.99 12.10 -3.01
N ALA A 461 18.54 12.60 -1.91
CA ALA A 461 18.84 11.76 -0.73
C ALA A 461 17.59 11.08 -0.13
N ILE A 462 16.43 11.76 -0.08
CA ILE A 462 15.17 11.13 0.38
C ILE A 462 14.56 10.23 -0.71
N LEU A 463 14.64 10.61 -1.98
CA LEU A 463 14.15 9.79 -3.10
C LEU A 463 14.93 8.47 -3.21
N GLU A 464 16.26 8.49 -3.02
CA GLU A 464 17.12 7.31 -3.00
C GLU A 464 16.76 6.36 -1.85
N PHE A 465 16.55 6.89 -0.64
CA PHE A 465 16.08 6.08 0.48
C PHE A 465 14.75 5.40 0.16
N ASN A 466 13.77 6.16 -0.32
CA ASN A 466 12.46 5.62 -0.70
C ASN A 466 12.57 4.58 -1.82
N ALA A 467 13.45 4.81 -2.80
CA ALA A 467 13.70 3.87 -3.88
C ALA A 467 14.24 2.52 -3.36
N VAL A 468 15.22 2.54 -2.45
CA VAL A 468 15.74 1.31 -1.84
C VAL A 468 14.70 0.65 -0.94
N PHE A 469 14.02 1.44 -0.10
CA PHE A 469 13.02 0.93 0.85
C PHE A 469 11.83 0.26 0.15
N LEU A 470 11.35 0.85 -0.95
CA LEU A 470 10.21 0.38 -1.73
C LEU A 470 10.61 -0.51 -2.92
N GLY A 471 11.91 -0.70 -3.17
CA GLY A 471 12.42 -1.54 -4.26
C GLY A 471 12.17 -0.99 -5.67
N LEU A 472 12.23 0.34 -5.85
CA LEU A 472 12.07 1.00 -7.15
C LEU A 472 13.28 0.71 -8.06
N SER A 473 13.01 0.46 -9.34
CA SER A 473 14.05 0.27 -10.37
C SER A 473 14.42 1.57 -11.11
N SER A 474 13.59 2.61 -11.00
CA SER A 474 13.82 3.91 -11.64
C SER A 474 13.11 5.02 -10.88
N THR A 475 13.55 6.26 -11.10
CA THR A 475 13.01 7.46 -10.47
C THR A 475 12.07 8.21 -11.43
N MET A 476 11.14 8.98 -10.86
CA MET A 476 10.31 9.91 -11.63
C MET A 476 11.18 10.98 -12.29
N SER A 477 10.66 11.60 -13.37
CA SER A 477 11.30 12.78 -13.94
C SER A 477 11.19 13.99 -13.00
N ASP A 478 12.09 14.96 -13.11
CA ASP A 478 12.02 16.19 -12.31
C ASP A 478 10.72 16.97 -12.58
N GLU A 479 10.18 16.89 -13.79
CA GLU A 479 8.89 17.48 -14.17
C GLU A 479 7.72 16.80 -13.44
N ASP A 480 7.72 15.47 -13.37
CA ASP A 480 6.70 14.70 -12.64
C ASP A 480 6.78 14.99 -11.14
N ILE A 481 7.98 15.05 -10.57
CA ILE A 481 8.18 15.41 -9.15
C ILE A 481 7.65 16.82 -8.88
N ALA A 482 7.97 17.78 -9.76
CA ALA A 482 7.50 19.15 -9.63
C ALA A 482 5.97 19.25 -9.74
N PHE A 483 5.37 18.54 -10.71
CA PHE A 483 3.93 18.50 -10.88
C PHE A 483 3.22 17.83 -9.69
N ASN A 484 3.74 16.72 -9.17
CA ASN A 484 3.17 16.04 -8.02
C ASN A 484 3.16 16.93 -6.78
N LEU A 485 4.19 17.77 -6.60
CA LEU A 485 4.21 18.78 -5.53
C LEU A 485 3.19 19.90 -5.79
N LEU A 486 3.04 20.38 -7.03
CA LEU A 486 1.99 21.33 -7.37
C LEU A 486 0.60 20.74 -7.07
N ASN A 487 0.33 19.51 -7.50
CA ASN A 487 -0.96 18.87 -7.31
C ASN A 487 -1.23 18.58 -5.83
N SER A 488 -0.24 18.17 -5.04
CA SER A 488 -0.46 17.90 -3.60
C SER A 488 -0.80 19.16 -2.80
N VAL A 489 -0.21 20.31 -3.15
CA VAL A 489 -0.47 21.58 -2.46
C VAL A 489 -1.70 22.27 -3.05
N MET A 490 -1.76 22.44 -4.37
CA MET A 490 -2.78 23.26 -5.04
C MET A 490 -3.91 22.42 -5.66
N SER A 491 -4.17 21.22 -5.14
CA SER A 491 -5.17 20.26 -5.67
C SER A 491 -6.55 20.89 -5.88
N GLY A 492 -7.03 21.70 -4.94
CA GLY A 492 -8.35 22.33 -4.99
C GLY A 492 -8.49 23.32 -6.15
N TYR A 493 -7.42 24.03 -6.49
CA TYR A 493 -7.40 24.96 -7.62
C TYR A 493 -7.39 24.21 -8.96
N LEU A 494 -6.52 23.22 -9.09
CA LEU A 494 -6.45 22.36 -10.27
C LEU A 494 -7.77 21.59 -10.49
N GLY A 495 -8.38 21.11 -9.41
CA GLY A 495 -9.64 20.37 -9.44
C GLY A 495 -10.82 21.15 -10.00
N ARG A 496 -10.89 22.47 -9.74
CA ARG A 496 -11.91 23.35 -10.33
C ARG A 496 -11.82 23.33 -11.86
N VAL A 497 -10.62 23.57 -12.39
CA VAL A 497 -10.38 23.59 -13.85
C VAL A 497 -10.56 22.20 -14.47
N TYR A 498 -10.14 21.15 -13.76
CA TYR A 498 -10.33 19.76 -14.21
C TYR A 498 -11.80 19.41 -14.41
N VAL A 499 -12.65 19.73 -13.44
CA VAL A 499 -14.10 19.45 -13.52
C VAL A 499 -14.74 20.22 -14.66
N GLU A 500 -14.42 21.51 -14.80
CA GLU A 500 -14.95 22.35 -15.88
C GLU A 500 -14.61 21.82 -17.27
N LYS A 501 -13.41 21.22 -17.45
CA LYS A 501 -12.95 20.71 -18.74
C LYS A 501 -13.37 19.26 -19.02
N TYR A 502 -13.38 18.39 -18.01
CA TYR A 502 -13.36 16.93 -18.23
C TYR A 502 -14.52 16.14 -17.61
N PHE A 503 -15.37 16.76 -16.79
CA PHE A 503 -16.47 16.04 -16.14
C PHE A 503 -17.85 16.48 -16.64
N SER A 504 -18.71 15.52 -17.00
CA SER A 504 -20.01 15.81 -17.60
C SER A 504 -21.15 15.80 -16.57
N PRO A 505 -22.14 16.71 -16.69
CA PRO A 505 -23.35 16.65 -15.87
C PRO A 505 -24.17 15.36 -16.04
N GLU A 506 -24.08 14.72 -17.21
CA GLU A 506 -24.74 13.44 -17.51
C GLU A 506 -24.15 12.30 -16.67
N ALA A 507 -22.82 12.20 -16.58
CA ALA A 507 -22.17 11.20 -15.73
C ALA A 507 -22.50 11.41 -14.25
N LYS A 508 -22.57 12.68 -13.79
CA LYS A 508 -23.00 12.99 -12.42
C LYS A 508 -24.41 12.46 -12.14
N ALA A 509 -25.36 12.71 -13.04
CA ALA A 509 -26.75 12.32 -12.86
C ALA A 509 -26.94 10.78 -12.90
N ASP A 510 -26.28 10.08 -13.83
CA ASP A 510 -26.38 8.62 -13.93
C ASP A 510 -25.81 7.91 -12.68
N VAL A 511 -24.66 8.38 -12.20
CA VAL A 511 -24.04 7.86 -10.97
C VAL A 511 -24.89 8.16 -9.73
N GLU A 512 -25.48 9.35 -9.65
CA GLU A 512 -26.40 9.72 -8.56
C GLU A 512 -27.65 8.82 -8.54
N GLU A 513 -28.22 8.50 -9.70
CA GLU A 513 -29.33 7.54 -9.82
C GLU A 513 -28.92 6.14 -9.34
N MET A 514 -27.73 5.67 -9.75
CA MET A 514 -27.19 4.37 -9.33
C MET A 514 -26.98 4.29 -7.81
N VAL A 515 -26.50 5.38 -7.18
CA VAL A 515 -26.36 5.45 -5.72
C VAL A 515 -27.71 5.28 -5.03
N HIS A 516 -28.75 5.97 -5.50
CA HIS A 516 -30.08 5.84 -4.93
C HIS A 516 -30.65 4.43 -5.06
N GLU A 517 -30.46 3.77 -6.20
CA GLU A 517 -30.88 2.38 -6.40
C GLU A 517 -30.15 1.40 -5.46
N ILE A 518 -28.84 1.58 -5.27
CA ILE A 518 -28.04 0.75 -4.36
C ILE A 518 -28.50 0.96 -2.90
N ILE A 519 -28.77 2.20 -2.48
CA ILE A 519 -29.32 2.50 -1.16
C ILE A 519 -30.66 1.79 -0.94
N GLU A 520 -31.58 1.88 -1.91
CA GLU A 520 -32.89 1.21 -1.82
C GLU A 520 -32.76 -0.32 -1.79
N THR A 521 -31.80 -0.87 -2.55
CA THR A 521 -31.50 -2.30 -2.53
C THR A 521 -30.97 -2.73 -1.16
N TYR A 522 -30.09 -1.94 -0.55
CA TYR A 522 -29.60 -2.18 0.80
C TYR A 522 -30.74 -2.20 1.84
N LYS A 523 -31.71 -1.27 1.76
CA LYS A 523 -32.89 -1.27 2.63
C LYS A 523 -33.69 -2.56 2.49
N LYS A 524 -33.95 -3.01 1.25
CA LYS A 524 -34.64 -4.30 0.96
C LYS A 524 -33.87 -5.48 1.57
N ARG A 525 -32.54 -5.50 1.44
CA ARG A 525 -31.68 -6.56 1.99
C ARG A 525 -31.73 -6.60 3.51
N ILE A 526 -31.50 -5.46 4.17
CA ILE A 526 -31.54 -5.31 5.63
C ILE A 526 -32.87 -5.81 6.19
N GLN A 527 -34.00 -5.47 5.56
CA GLN A 527 -35.32 -5.91 6.02
C GLN A 527 -35.47 -7.45 6.01
N ARG A 528 -34.79 -8.15 5.09
CA ARG A 528 -34.81 -9.61 4.96
C ARG A 528 -33.82 -10.34 5.87
N LEU A 529 -32.91 -9.65 6.57
CA LEU A 529 -31.95 -10.28 7.47
C LEU A 529 -32.69 -10.97 8.63
N GLU A 530 -32.63 -12.30 8.68
CA GLU A 530 -33.30 -13.08 9.74
C GLU A 530 -32.58 -13.00 11.09
N TRP A 531 -31.29 -12.65 11.05
CA TRP A 531 -30.42 -12.60 12.23
C TRP A 531 -30.49 -11.28 12.99
N MET A 532 -31.18 -10.27 12.44
CA MET A 532 -31.24 -8.92 12.99
C MET A 532 -32.67 -8.57 13.41
N GLY A 533 -32.85 -8.07 14.64
CA GLY A 533 -34.14 -7.65 15.17
C GLY A 533 -34.71 -6.39 14.49
N GLU A 534 -36.03 -6.22 14.56
CA GLU A 534 -36.74 -5.11 13.89
C GLU A 534 -36.28 -3.71 14.35
N ASN A 535 -35.87 -3.55 15.61
CA ASN A 535 -35.34 -2.28 16.11
C ASN A 535 -34.00 -1.92 15.44
N THR A 536 -33.08 -2.88 15.37
CA THR A 536 -31.77 -2.70 14.74
C THR A 536 -31.93 -2.49 13.23
N LYS A 537 -32.86 -3.20 12.57
CA LYS A 537 -33.25 -2.95 11.16
C LYS A 537 -33.74 -1.54 10.94
N ALA A 538 -34.66 -1.06 11.78
CA ALA A 538 -35.17 0.31 11.67
C ALA A 538 -34.07 1.35 11.84
N ALA A 539 -33.12 1.14 12.75
CA ALA A 539 -31.96 2.02 12.93
C ALA A 539 -31.03 2.02 11.70
N ALA A 540 -30.72 0.84 11.16
CA ALA A 540 -29.88 0.71 9.96
C ALA A 540 -30.53 1.35 8.72
N ILE A 541 -31.84 1.15 8.53
CA ILE A 541 -32.61 1.81 7.45
C ILE A 541 -32.62 3.32 7.62
N LYS A 542 -32.82 3.82 8.85
CA LYS A 542 -32.78 5.25 9.13
C LYS A 542 -31.41 5.86 8.82
N LYS A 543 -30.32 5.12 9.07
CA LYS A 543 -28.97 5.54 8.69
C LYS A 543 -28.80 5.64 7.17
N LEU A 544 -29.37 4.72 6.40
CA LEU A 544 -29.43 4.83 4.93
C LEU A 544 -30.28 6.02 4.48
N ASP A 545 -31.43 6.28 5.13
CA ASP A 545 -32.33 7.39 4.79
C ASP A 545 -31.70 8.76 4.99
N THR A 546 -30.76 8.90 5.93
CA THR A 546 -30.09 10.16 6.25
C THR A 546 -28.68 10.28 5.64
N MET A 547 -28.26 9.30 4.83
CA MET A 547 -26.95 9.30 4.21
C MET A 547 -26.81 10.47 3.23
N THR A 548 -25.75 11.25 3.38
CA THR A 548 -25.43 12.35 2.46
C THR A 548 -24.66 11.82 1.26
N ILE A 549 -25.04 12.25 0.06
CA ILE A 549 -24.45 11.80 -1.21
C ILE A 549 -23.70 12.97 -1.85
N LYS A 550 -22.44 12.76 -2.23
CA LYS A 550 -21.57 13.78 -2.86
C LYS A 550 -20.90 13.21 -4.12
N ILE A 551 -21.32 13.68 -5.30
CA ILE A 551 -20.87 13.16 -6.60
C ILE A 551 -20.12 14.22 -7.41
N GLY A 552 -18.94 13.86 -7.90
CA GLY A 552 -18.11 14.65 -8.80
C GLY A 552 -17.27 15.70 -8.07
N TYR A 553 -17.92 16.73 -7.54
CA TYR A 553 -17.25 17.94 -7.04
C TYR A 553 -18.12 18.72 -6.03
N PRO A 554 -17.52 19.57 -5.18
CA PRO A 554 -18.27 20.40 -4.24
C PRO A 554 -19.07 21.49 -4.94
N GLU A 555 -20.31 21.71 -4.49
CA GLU A 555 -21.19 22.80 -4.97
C GLU A 555 -20.69 24.20 -4.54
N LYS A 556 -19.93 24.25 -3.45
CA LYS A 556 -19.32 25.48 -2.92
C LYS A 556 -17.83 25.28 -2.79
N TRP A 557 -17.08 26.27 -3.26
CA TRP A 557 -15.63 26.20 -3.24
C TRP A 557 -15.05 27.23 -2.29
N GLU A 558 -14.33 26.76 -1.28
CA GLU A 558 -13.50 27.62 -0.44
C GLU A 558 -12.16 27.90 -1.13
N ASP A 559 -11.65 29.12 -0.97
CA ASP A 559 -10.30 29.49 -1.40
C ASP A 559 -9.37 29.50 -0.16
N PRO A 560 -8.63 28.41 0.09
CA PRO A 560 -7.72 28.33 1.24
C PRO A 560 -6.49 29.24 1.08
N TYR A 561 -6.25 29.78 -0.11
CA TYR A 561 -5.09 30.60 -0.43
C TYR A 561 -5.44 32.08 -0.56
N GLU A 562 -6.71 32.49 -0.44
CA GLU A 562 -7.20 33.85 -0.75
C GLU A 562 -6.30 34.93 -0.14
N ASN A 563 -5.98 34.77 1.15
CA ASN A 563 -5.22 35.72 1.97
C ASN A 563 -3.72 35.38 2.13
N ILE A 564 -3.19 34.49 1.28
CA ILE A 564 -1.80 34.04 1.33
C ILE A 564 -1.04 34.66 0.16
N GLU A 565 0.00 35.43 0.47
CA GLU A 565 0.92 35.99 -0.53
C GLU A 565 2.10 35.03 -0.70
N LEU A 566 2.25 34.50 -1.91
CA LEU A 566 3.40 33.67 -2.30
C LEU A 566 4.52 34.59 -2.79
N LYS A 567 5.74 34.38 -2.29
CA LYS A 567 6.91 35.17 -2.65
C LYS A 567 7.72 34.45 -3.72
N SER A 568 8.11 35.19 -4.75
CA SER A 568 9.08 34.74 -5.74
C SER A 568 10.49 34.72 -5.16
N TYR A 569 11.45 34.09 -5.86
CA TYR A 569 12.87 34.17 -5.48
C TYR A 569 13.43 35.59 -5.64
N ASP A 570 12.94 36.37 -6.62
CA ASP A 570 13.33 37.77 -6.84
C ASP A 570 12.89 38.68 -5.67
N ASP A 571 11.80 38.33 -5.00
CA ASP A 571 11.31 38.99 -3.79
C ASP A 571 11.98 38.48 -2.50
N GLY A 572 13.03 37.65 -2.62
CA GLY A 572 13.74 37.03 -1.51
C GLY A 572 12.97 35.88 -0.85
N GLY A 573 12.02 35.27 -1.56
CA GLY A 573 11.26 34.09 -1.12
C GLY A 573 12.00 32.77 -1.31
N SER A 574 11.32 31.68 -0.97
CA SER A 574 11.74 30.30 -1.23
C SER A 574 10.51 29.39 -1.35
N LEU A 575 10.66 28.26 -2.05
CA LEU A 575 9.61 27.24 -2.10
C LEU A 575 9.17 26.83 -0.68
N LEU A 576 10.12 26.50 0.19
CA LEU A 576 9.80 26.13 1.57
C LEU A 576 9.14 27.27 2.36
N GLY A 577 9.56 28.53 2.14
CA GLY A 577 8.93 29.69 2.76
C GLY A 577 7.45 29.84 2.36
N ASN A 578 7.13 29.58 1.09
CA ASN A 578 5.76 29.55 0.60
C ASN A 578 4.96 28.40 1.23
N ILE A 579 5.55 27.21 1.35
CA ILE A 579 4.93 26.08 2.05
C ILE A 579 4.64 26.44 3.52
N PHE A 580 5.61 27.02 4.24
CA PHE A 580 5.41 27.45 5.63
C PHE A 580 4.33 28.52 5.78
N ALA A 581 4.22 29.46 4.83
CA ALA A 581 3.14 30.44 4.83
C ALA A 581 1.76 29.76 4.67
N ILE A 582 1.67 28.76 3.77
CA ILE A 582 0.47 27.96 3.54
C ILE A 582 0.09 27.17 4.80
N THR A 583 1.01 26.37 5.34
CA THR A 583 0.74 25.50 6.49
C THR A 583 0.47 26.30 7.75
N SER A 584 1.16 27.43 7.97
CA SER A 584 0.87 28.35 9.08
C SER A 584 -0.56 28.89 9.02
N ALA A 585 -1.03 29.30 7.84
CA ALA A 585 -2.40 29.78 7.65
C ALA A 585 -3.44 28.67 7.90
N GLN A 586 -3.18 27.46 7.41
CA GLN A 586 -4.04 26.30 7.61
C GLN A 586 -4.15 25.91 9.10
N VAL A 587 -3.03 25.85 9.82
CA VAL A 587 -3.03 25.56 11.27
C VAL A 587 -3.76 26.65 12.04
N LYS A 588 -3.55 27.93 11.71
CA LYS A 588 -4.29 29.05 12.33
C LYS A 588 -5.79 28.93 12.10
N HIS A 589 -6.21 28.60 10.88
CA HIS A 589 -7.61 28.37 10.56
C HIS A 589 -8.17 27.18 11.37
N SER A 590 -7.46 26.06 11.38
CA SER A 590 -7.84 24.84 12.11
C SER A 590 -8.06 25.11 13.59
N LYS A 591 -7.19 25.89 14.25
CA LYS A 591 -7.35 26.31 15.66
C LYS A 591 -8.67 27.03 15.93
N THR A 592 -9.23 27.77 14.96
CA THR A 592 -10.54 28.44 15.12
C THR A 592 -11.73 27.48 15.10
N LEU A 593 -11.54 26.23 14.66
CA LEU A 593 -12.63 25.26 14.53
C LEU A 593 -13.21 24.85 15.89
N LEU A 594 -12.41 24.85 16.97
CA LEU A 594 -12.91 24.52 18.32
C LEU A 594 -14.06 25.42 18.80
N GLU A 595 -14.16 26.64 18.27
CA GLU A 595 -15.21 27.60 18.61
C GLU A 595 -16.38 27.61 17.61
N LYS A 596 -16.31 26.78 16.57
CA LYS A 596 -17.27 26.73 15.46
C LYS A 596 -18.02 25.39 15.42
N PRO A 597 -19.23 25.37 14.84
CA PRO A 597 -19.85 24.11 14.47
C PRO A 597 -19.07 23.43 13.34
N VAL A 598 -19.19 22.09 13.24
CA VAL A 598 -18.62 21.31 12.15
C VAL A 598 -19.26 21.70 10.82
N ASP A 599 -18.42 22.05 9.83
CA ASP A 599 -18.87 22.22 8.44
C ASP A 599 -18.90 20.86 7.73
N LYS A 600 -20.12 20.38 7.46
CA LYS A 600 -20.35 19.11 6.75
C LYS A 600 -20.36 19.27 5.22
N SER A 601 -20.20 20.49 4.69
CA SER A 601 -20.19 20.73 3.25
C SER A 601 -18.84 20.45 2.57
N GLY A 602 -17.75 20.44 3.35
CA GLY A 602 -16.38 20.18 2.90
C GLY A 602 -16.15 18.78 2.31
N TRP A 603 -15.03 18.62 1.61
CA TRP A 603 -14.57 17.38 0.99
C TRP A 603 -13.15 17.07 1.45
N PHE A 604 -12.84 15.79 1.68
CA PHE A 604 -11.47 15.36 2.02
C PHE A 604 -10.59 15.05 0.80
N MET A 605 -11.20 14.87 -0.38
CA MET A 605 -10.52 14.58 -1.64
C MET A 605 -10.85 15.65 -2.66
N SER A 606 -9.88 15.98 -3.52
CA SER A 606 -10.12 16.88 -4.65
C SER A 606 -10.85 16.14 -5.77
N PRO A 607 -11.59 16.84 -6.65
CA PRO A 607 -12.40 16.18 -7.67
C PRO A 607 -11.65 15.30 -8.66
N GLN A 608 -10.37 15.57 -8.92
CA GLN A 608 -9.55 14.77 -9.83
C GLN A 608 -9.03 13.46 -9.22
N THR A 609 -9.16 13.27 -7.90
CA THR A 609 -8.66 12.08 -7.20
C THR A 609 -9.38 10.82 -7.70
N VAL A 610 -8.62 9.75 -7.94
CA VAL A 610 -9.17 8.43 -8.29
C VAL A 610 -9.30 7.61 -7.03
N ASN A 611 -10.38 7.86 -6.29
CA ASN A 611 -10.74 7.11 -5.09
C ASN A 611 -12.22 7.37 -4.75
N ALA A 612 -12.73 6.76 -3.69
CA ALA A 612 -14.00 7.09 -3.05
C ALA A 612 -13.83 7.02 -1.53
N TYR A 613 -14.79 7.52 -0.77
CA TYR A 613 -14.80 7.31 0.68
C TYR A 613 -16.20 7.42 1.31
N TYR A 614 -16.36 6.70 2.41
CA TYR A 614 -17.37 6.93 3.43
C TYR A 614 -16.77 7.67 4.63
N ASN A 615 -17.49 8.68 5.12
CA ASN A 615 -17.15 9.39 6.36
C ASN A 615 -18.24 9.19 7.41
N ALA A 616 -17.89 8.46 8.49
CA ALA A 616 -18.81 8.12 9.55
C ALA A 616 -19.38 9.32 10.32
N LEU A 617 -18.59 10.39 10.52
CA LEU A 617 -19.02 11.57 11.29
C LEU A 617 -20.10 12.39 10.58
N ASN A 618 -20.13 12.33 9.25
CA ASN A 618 -21.13 13.00 8.44
C ASN A 618 -22.19 12.05 7.89
N ASN A 619 -22.01 10.73 8.09
CA ASN A 619 -22.79 9.68 7.42
C ASN A 619 -22.92 9.99 5.93
N GLU A 620 -21.78 10.13 5.25
CA GLU A 620 -21.72 10.56 3.86
C GLU A 620 -20.83 9.66 3.02
N ILE A 621 -21.20 9.50 1.74
CA ILE A 621 -20.43 8.83 0.71
C ILE A 621 -20.04 9.83 -0.37
N VAL A 622 -18.79 9.75 -0.83
CA VAL A 622 -18.21 10.74 -1.73
C VAL A 622 -17.47 10.08 -2.88
N PHE A 623 -17.81 10.48 -4.10
CA PHE A 623 -17.23 9.96 -5.35
C PHE A 623 -16.71 11.13 -6.19
N PRO A 624 -15.42 11.50 -6.07
CA PRO A 624 -14.76 12.48 -6.93
C PRO A 624 -14.97 12.20 -8.43
N ALA A 625 -14.99 13.25 -9.25
CA ALA A 625 -15.11 13.13 -10.71
C ALA A 625 -14.03 12.23 -11.34
N GLY A 626 -12.84 12.19 -10.73
CA GLY A 626 -11.68 11.48 -11.20
C GLY A 626 -11.83 9.96 -11.25
N ILE A 627 -12.68 9.35 -10.41
CA ILE A 627 -12.96 7.90 -10.47
C ILE A 627 -14.09 7.55 -11.45
N LEU A 628 -14.91 8.53 -11.85
CA LEU A 628 -16.09 8.32 -12.69
C LEU A 628 -15.74 8.27 -14.19
N GLN A 629 -14.83 7.36 -14.53
CA GLN A 629 -14.37 7.10 -15.89
C GLN A 629 -13.87 5.63 -16.02
N PRO A 630 -13.61 5.14 -17.25
CA PRO A 630 -13.17 3.76 -17.43
C PRO A 630 -11.86 3.47 -16.68
N PRO A 631 -11.68 2.25 -16.12
CA PRO A 631 -12.55 1.09 -16.24
C PRO A 631 -13.66 1.01 -15.18
N PHE A 632 -13.79 1.99 -14.29
CA PHE A 632 -14.79 1.96 -13.22
C PHE A 632 -16.19 2.30 -13.75
N TYR A 633 -16.29 3.35 -14.56
CA TYR A 633 -17.55 3.85 -15.10
C TYR A 633 -17.40 4.27 -16.57
N ASP A 634 -18.31 3.84 -17.43
CA ASP A 634 -18.43 4.36 -18.79
C ASP A 634 -19.91 4.53 -19.13
N VAL A 635 -20.30 5.75 -19.54
CA VAL A 635 -21.68 6.05 -19.97
C VAL A 635 -22.11 5.20 -21.17
N ASN A 636 -21.17 4.63 -21.93
CA ASN A 636 -21.43 3.77 -23.08
C ASN A 636 -21.30 2.27 -22.78
N ALA A 637 -20.88 1.87 -21.57
CA ALA A 637 -20.80 0.48 -21.17
C ALA A 637 -22.20 -0.10 -20.84
N SER A 638 -22.29 -1.42 -20.77
CA SER A 638 -23.52 -2.05 -20.31
C SER A 638 -23.76 -1.75 -18.82
N ARG A 639 -25.02 -1.83 -18.40
CA ARG A 639 -25.38 -1.64 -16.98
C ARG A 639 -24.64 -2.62 -16.08
N GLU A 640 -24.53 -3.88 -16.50
CA GLU A 640 -23.80 -4.94 -15.79
C GLU A 640 -22.32 -4.62 -15.61
N GLN A 641 -21.68 -4.02 -16.62
CA GLN A 641 -20.28 -3.60 -16.53
C GLN A 641 -20.09 -2.45 -15.53
N ASN A 642 -20.95 -1.43 -15.59
CA ASN A 642 -20.90 -0.32 -14.64
C ASN A 642 -21.24 -0.79 -13.21
N LEU A 643 -22.18 -1.72 -13.05
CA LEU A 643 -22.47 -2.35 -11.76
C LEU A 643 -21.26 -3.15 -11.22
N GLY A 644 -20.53 -3.85 -12.08
CA GLY A 644 -19.30 -4.57 -11.68
C GLY A 644 -18.13 -3.66 -11.33
N GLY A 645 -18.06 -2.48 -11.94
CA GLY A 645 -17.08 -1.43 -11.67
C GLY A 645 -17.56 -0.48 -10.58
N ILE A 646 -18.03 0.71 -10.98
CA ILE A 646 -18.41 1.79 -10.07
C ILE A 646 -19.57 1.41 -9.15
N GLY A 647 -20.51 0.56 -9.57
CA GLY A 647 -21.61 0.11 -8.73
C GLY A 647 -21.10 -0.69 -7.52
N ALA A 648 -20.10 -1.55 -7.72
CA ALA A 648 -19.45 -2.31 -6.64
C ALA A 648 -18.69 -1.37 -5.69
N VAL A 649 -18.03 -0.34 -6.20
CA VAL A 649 -17.36 0.70 -5.38
C VAL A 649 -18.39 1.51 -4.59
N ILE A 650 -19.51 1.92 -5.21
CA ILE A 650 -20.58 2.64 -4.52
C ILE A 650 -21.17 1.82 -3.38
N ALA A 651 -21.47 0.55 -3.67
CA ALA A 651 -22.01 -0.36 -2.67
C ALA A 651 -20.99 -0.64 -1.56
N HIS A 652 -19.70 -0.71 -1.88
CA HIS A 652 -18.61 -0.81 -0.89
C HIS A 652 -18.63 0.39 0.07
N GLU A 653 -18.68 1.62 -0.43
CA GLU A 653 -18.74 2.82 0.43
C GLU A 653 -20.01 2.86 1.30
N ILE A 654 -21.16 2.43 0.77
CA ILE A 654 -22.39 2.33 1.58
C ILE A 654 -22.23 1.25 2.68
N THR A 655 -21.51 0.17 2.39
CA THR A 655 -21.26 -0.90 3.36
C THR A 655 -20.38 -0.43 4.51
N HIS A 656 -19.46 0.53 4.29
CA HIS A 656 -18.68 1.12 5.38
C HIS A 656 -19.55 1.77 6.45
N ALA A 657 -20.78 2.19 6.16
CA ALA A 657 -21.74 2.62 7.19
C ALA A 657 -22.11 1.50 8.19
N PHE A 658 -21.83 0.25 7.85
CA PHE A 658 -22.20 -0.95 8.58
C PHE A 658 -21.03 -1.93 8.77
N ASP A 659 -19.81 -1.57 8.38
CA ASP A 659 -18.64 -2.39 8.69
C ASP A 659 -18.31 -2.37 10.19
N HIS A 660 -17.19 -2.97 10.61
CA HIS A 660 -16.81 -3.03 12.02
C HIS A 660 -16.71 -1.64 12.70
N ASN A 661 -16.27 -0.62 11.97
CA ASN A 661 -16.08 0.73 12.48
C ASN A 661 -17.36 1.58 12.32
N GLY A 662 -17.92 1.64 11.12
CA GLY A 662 -19.12 2.43 10.83
C GLY A 662 -20.36 1.96 11.56
N ALA A 663 -20.46 0.65 11.87
CA ALA A 663 -21.53 0.11 12.72
C ALA A 663 -21.60 0.75 14.11
N GLN A 664 -20.54 1.41 14.59
CA GLN A 664 -20.53 2.09 15.87
C GLN A 664 -21.18 3.48 15.84
N PHE A 665 -21.44 4.03 14.64
CA PHE A 665 -21.99 5.36 14.46
C PHE A 665 -23.47 5.34 14.09
N ASP A 666 -24.26 6.23 14.69
CA ASP A 666 -25.68 6.40 14.41
C ASP A 666 -25.94 7.19 13.11
N GLU A 667 -27.23 7.48 12.83
CA GLU A 667 -27.64 8.15 11.59
C GLU A 667 -27.17 9.60 11.46
N LYS A 668 -26.68 10.18 12.57
CA LYS A 668 -26.15 11.55 12.66
C LYS A 668 -24.63 11.58 12.67
N GLY A 669 -23.99 10.40 12.64
CA GLY A 669 -22.55 10.24 12.73
C GLY A 669 -21.98 10.37 14.13
N ASN A 670 -22.77 10.13 15.19
CA ASN A 670 -22.23 10.00 16.54
C ASN A 670 -21.95 8.53 16.85
N MET A 671 -20.80 8.23 17.44
CA MET A 671 -20.45 6.94 18.01
C MET A 671 -21.39 6.66 19.18
N ASN A 672 -22.42 5.86 18.90
CA ASN A 672 -23.54 5.63 19.78
C ASN A 672 -24.09 4.23 19.52
N ASN A 673 -24.31 3.44 20.59
CA ASN A 673 -24.78 2.09 20.43
C ASN A 673 -26.28 2.06 20.07
N TRP A 674 -26.57 1.77 18.80
CA TRP A 674 -27.93 1.56 18.27
C TRP A 674 -28.29 0.08 18.08
N TRP A 675 -27.42 -0.83 18.47
CA TRP A 675 -27.63 -2.27 18.39
C TRP A 675 -28.28 -2.83 19.65
N THR A 676 -29.07 -3.89 19.49
CA THR A 676 -29.36 -4.78 20.63
C THR A 676 -28.12 -5.63 20.95
N PRO A 677 -27.91 -6.06 22.22
CA PRO A 677 -26.80 -6.94 22.56
C PRO A 677 -26.76 -8.23 21.74
N GLU A 678 -27.93 -8.83 21.48
CA GLU A 678 -28.07 -10.08 20.72
C GLU A 678 -27.69 -9.90 19.24
N ASP A 679 -28.17 -8.82 18.60
CA ASP A 679 -27.85 -8.53 17.21
C ASP A 679 -26.35 -8.20 17.05
N TYR A 680 -25.79 -7.42 17.98
CA TYR A 680 -24.37 -7.05 17.94
C TYR A 680 -23.47 -8.28 18.13
N GLN A 681 -23.81 -9.18 19.05
CA GLN A 681 -23.07 -10.42 19.23
C GLN A 681 -23.10 -11.29 17.96
N THR A 682 -24.25 -11.33 17.28
CA THR A 682 -24.41 -12.07 16.02
C THR A 682 -23.60 -11.42 14.89
N PHE A 683 -23.61 -10.09 14.81
CA PHE A 683 -22.76 -9.33 13.88
C PHE A 683 -21.28 -9.64 14.11
N GLN A 684 -20.80 -9.62 15.36
CA GLN A 684 -19.41 -9.98 15.70
C GLN A 684 -19.05 -11.41 15.30
N GLN A 685 -19.97 -12.37 15.42
CA GLN A 685 -19.72 -13.74 14.98
C GLN A 685 -19.60 -13.83 13.45
N LYS A 686 -20.43 -13.08 12.72
CA LYS A 686 -20.39 -13.03 11.25
C LYS A 686 -19.11 -12.36 10.74
N THR A 687 -18.70 -11.24 11.33
CA THR A 687 -17.45 -10.56 10.96
C THR A 687 -16.22 -11.39 11.33
N LYS A 688 -16.27 -12.18 12.42
CA LYS A 688 -15.23 -13.16 12.72
C LYS A 688 -15.05 -14.20 11.61
N SER A 689 -16.13 -14.69 11.00
CA SER A 689 -16.00 -15.60 9.86
C SER A 689 -15.34 -14.94 8.64
N VAL A 690 -15.48 -13.62 8.48
CA VAL A 690 -14.74 -12.85 7.46
C VAL A 690 -13.25 -12.79 7.80
N VAL A 691 -12.87 -12.55 9.06
CA VAL A 691 -11.47 -12.65 9.51
C VAL A 691 -10.89 -14.03 9.15
N GLU A 692 -11.58 -15.10 9.53
CA GLU A 692 -11.16 -16.49 9.28
C GLU A 692 -11.05 -16.83 7.79
N LEU A 693 -11.75 -16.10 6.90
CA LEU A 693 -11.66 -16.28 5.46
C LEU A 693 -10.38 -15.69 4.86
N TYR A 694 -9.82 -14.63 5.46
CA TYR A 694 -8.68 -13.87 4.93
C TYR A 694 -7.37 -14.08 5.70
N ASP A 695 -7.44 -14.42 6.99
CA ASP A 695 -6.26 -14.51 7.85
C ASP A 695 -5.27 -15.59 7.37
N GLY A 696 -4.01 -15.22 7.25
CA GLY A 696 -2.94 -16.11 6.81
C GLY A 696 -2.92 -16.39 5.31
N LEU A 697 -3.74 -15.72 4.49
CA LEU A 697 -3.60 -15.76 3.04
C LEU A 697 -2.26 -15.14 2.63
N GLU A 698 -1.53 -15.80 1.75
CA GLU A 698 -0.17 -15.41 1.37
C GLU A 698 -0.16 -14.79 -0.04
N ILE A 699 0.10 -13.49 -0.15
CA ILE A 699 0.17 -12.78 -1.45
C ILE A 699 1.53 -12.96 -2.14
N ALA A 700 2.58 -13.11 -1.36
CA ALA A 700 3.96 -13.31 -1.78
C ALA A 700 4.72 -14.04 -0.66
N PRO A 701 5.89 -14.66 -0.92
CA PRO A 701 6.61 -15.46 0.07
C PRO A 701 6.73 -14.77 1.44
N ASP A 702 6.20 -15.41 2.48
CA ASP A 702 6.20 -14.95 3.86
C ASP A 702 5.47 -13.60 4.10
N ILE A 703 4.67 -13.16 3.12
CA ILE A 703 3.84 -11.94 3.19
C ILE A 703 2.38 -12.38 3.34
N LEU A 704 1.96 -12.45 4.61
CA LEU A 704 0.64 -12.93 5.01
C LEU A 704 -0.33 -11.78 5.25
N VAL A 705 -1.58 -11.97 4.85
CA VAL A 705 -2.71 -11.09 5.18
C VAL A 705 -3.07 -11.28 6.64
N ASN A 706 -3.22 -10.17 7.35
CA ASN A 706 -3.84 -10.14 8.67
C ASN A 706 -5.35 -9.89 8.48
N GLY A 707 -6.16 -10.90 8.78
CA GLY A 707 -7.62 -10.83 8.60
C GLY A 707 -8.30 -9.84 9.55
N ASN A 708 -7.69 -9.53 10.69
CA ASN A 708 -8.20 -8.52 11.63
C ASN A 708 -7.88 -7.10 11.17
N LEU A 709 -6.66 -6.88 10.65
CA LEU A 709 -6.28 -5.60 10.05
C LEU A 709 -7.20 -5.23 8.90
N THR A 710 -7.55 -6.23 8.06
CA THR A 710 -8.30 -6.02 6.82
C THR A 710 -9.82 -6.17 6.95
N LEU A 711 -10.33 -6.34 8.17
CA LEU A 711 -11.72 -6.72 8.41
C LEU A 711 -12.74 -5.74 7.84
N SER A 712 -12.54 -4.42 8.06
CA SER A 712 -13.47 -3.37 7.58
C SER A 712 -13.67 -3.49 6.07
N GLU A 713 -12.56 -3.48 5.34
CA GLU A 713 -12.53 -3.51 3.87
C GLU A 713 -13.11 -4.80 3.30
N ASN A 714 -12.77 -5.95 3.91
CA ASN A 714 -13.27 -7.24 3.46
C ASN A 714 -14.80 -7.36 3.66
N VAL A 715 -15.34 -6.85 4.78
CA VAL A 715 -16.79 -6.77 5.00
C VAL A 715 -17.44 -5.87 3.96
N SER A 716 -16.82 -4.72 3.66
CA SER A 716 -17.33 -3.76 2.69
C SER A 716 -17.32 -4.30 1.26
N ASP A 717 -16.27 -4.99 0.83
CA ASP A 717 -16.20 -5.62 -0.49
C ASP A 717 -17.28 -6.70 -0.67
N ILE A 718 -17.41 -7.59 0.33
CA ILE A 718 -18.39 -8.69 0.28
C ILE A 718 -19.80 -8.13 0.31
N GLY A 719 -20.10 -7.19 1.21
CA GLY A 719 -21.42 -6.55 1.29
C GLY A 719 -21.76 -5.80 -0.01
N GLY A 720 -20.80 -5.04 -0.55
CA GLY A 720 -20.95 -4.27 -1.77
C GLY A 720 -21.34 -5.16 -2.96
N VAL A 721 -20.55 -6.21 -3.24
CA VAL A 721 -20.85 -7.15 -4.32
C VAL A 721 -22.17 -7.90 -4.06
N ALA A 722 -22.48 -8.26 -2.82
CA ALA A 722 -23.76 -8.89 -2.48
C ALA A 722 -24.96 -7.99 -2.81
N CYS A 723 -24.85 -6.69 -2.54
CA CYS A 723 -25.89 -5.71 -2.85
C CYS A 723 -26.08 -5.56 -4.36
N VAL A 724 -24.98 -5.40 -5.10
CA VAL A 724 -25.07 -5.21 -6.56
C VAL A 724 -25.56 -6.47 -7.28
N LEU A 725 -25.19 -7.67 -6.83
CA LEU A 725 -25.74 -8.91 -7.37
C LEU A 725 -27.25 -9.05 -7.13
N GLU A 726 -27.82 -8.37 -6.13
CA GLU A 726 -29.27 -8.32 -5.96
C GLU A 726 -29.93 -7.45 -7.03
N ILE A 727 -29.31 -6.33 -7.42
CA ILE A 727 -29.75 -5.50 -8.55
C ILE A 727 -29.67 -6.30 -9.86
N MET A 728 -28.58 -7.04 -10.06
CA MET A 728 -28.39 -7.90 -11.25
C MET A 728 -29.53 -8.90 -11.46
N LYS A 729 -30.17 -9.40 -10.39
CA LYS A 729 -31.32 -10.33 -10.50
C LYS A 729 -32.58 -9.67 -11.03
N GLU A 730 -32.71 -8.35 -10.90
CA GLU A 730 -33.85 -7.59 -11.42
C GLU A 730 -33.67 -7.25 -12.91
N ILE A 731 -32.46 -7.41 -13.47
CA ILE A 731 -32.17 -7.20 -14.89
C ILE A 731 -32.60 -8.44 -15.71
N PRO A 732 -33.51 -8.29 -16.70
CA PRO A 732 -33.89 -9.39 -17.58
C PRO A 732 -32.69 -9.90 -18.39
N ASP A 733 -32.47 -11.22 -18.39
CA ASP A 733 -31.37 -11.89 -19.11
C ASP A 733 -29.97 -11.29 -18.81
N ALA A 734 -29.74 -10.87 -17.55
CA ALA A 734 -28.53 -10.20 -17.10
C ALA A 734 -27.23 -10.94 -17.49
N ASP A 735 -26.25 -10.21 -18.03
CA ASP A 735 -24.92 -10.74 -18.32
C ASP A 735 -24.02 -10.71 -17.07
N TYR A 736 -24.13 -11.75 -16.25
CA TYR A 736 -23.27 -11.93 -15.06
C TYR A 736 -21.78 -12.04 -15.41
N LYS A 737 -21.44 -12.53 -16.60
CA LYS A 737 -20.04 -12.62 -17.02
C LYS A 737 -19.47 -11.21 -17.23
N ALA A 738 -20.22 -10.30 -17.86
CA ALA A 738 -19.82 -8.91 -18.01
C ALA A 738 -19.60 -8.21 -16.65
N PHE A 739 -20.48 -8.47 -15.68
CA PHE A 739 -20.34 -7.99 -14.31
C PHE A 739 -19.05 -8.48 -13.64
N PHE A 740 -18.84 -9.81 -13.57
CA PHE A 740 -17.70 -10.39 -12.87
C PHE A 740 -16.38 -9.97 -13.53
N GLU A 741 -16.32 -9.93 -14.87
CA GLU A 741 -15.11 -9.48 -15.56
C GLU A 741 -14.83 -7.99 -15.33
N SER A 742 -15.86 -7.15 -15.24
CA SER A 742 -15.69 -5.73 -14.88
C SER A 742 -15.13 -5.59 -13.46
N ASN A 743 -15.74 -6.30 -12.49
CA ASN A 743 -15.29 -6.31 -11.11
C ASN A 743 -13.87 -6.83 -10.94
N GLY A 744 -13.51 -7.90 -11.64
CA GLY A 744 -12.16 -8.44 -11.56
C GLY A 744 -11.10 -7.57 -12.26
N ARG A 745 -11.49 -6.74 -13.25
CA ARG A 745 -10.59 -5.80 -13.93
C ARG A 745 -10.25 -4.58 -13.08
N ILE A 746 -11.20 -4.02 -12.33
CA ILE A 746 -10.92 -2.83 -11.49
C ILE A 746 -9.88 -3.11 -10.39
N TRP A 747 -9.71 -4.39 -10.01
CA TRP A 747 -8.75 -4.82 -9.00
C TRP A 747 -7.36 -5.15 -9.55
N ARG A 748 -7.07 -4.91 -10.83
CA ARG A 748 -5.72 -5.11 -11.36
C ARG A 748 -4.70 -4.33 -10.55
N TYR A 749 -3.69 -5.04 -10.07
CA TYR A 749 -2.56 -4.46 -9.35
C TYR A 749 -1.37 -5.41 -9.41
N THR A 750 -0.17 -4.84 -9.57
CA THR A 750 1.11 -5.53 -9.39
C THR A 750 2.09 -4.59 -8.71
N ALA A 751 3.07 -5.12 -7.98
CA ALA A 751 3.99 -4.31 -7.19
C ALA A 751 5.33 -5.00 -6.94
N THR A 752 6.30 -4.24 -6.43
CA THR A 752 7.56 -4.79 -5.95
C THR A 752 7.33 -5.67 -4.71
N PRO A 753 8.19 -6.66 -4.44
CA PRO A 753 8.08 -7.45 -3.21
C PRO A 753 8.12 -6.61 -1.93
N LYS A 754 8.91 -5.52 -1.94
CA LYS A 754 9.00 -4.58 -0.81
C LYS A 754 7.72 -3.79 -0.61
N MET A 755 7.03 -3.41 -1.69
CA MET A 755 5.73 -2.77 -1.60
C MET A 755 4.66 -3.73 -1.08
N TYR A 756 4.63 -4.99 -1.53
CA TYR A 756 3.72 -5.99 -0.94
C TYR A 756 3.98 -6.22 0.55
N GLN A 757 5.26 -6.25 0.96
CA GLN A 757 5.63 -6.35 2.37
C GLN A 757 5.12 -5.16 3.18
N LEU A 758 5.24 -3.95 2.64
CA LEU A 758 4.76 -2.72 3.26
C LEU A 758 3.25 -2.74 3.43
N LEU A 759 2.51 -3.04 2.35
CA LEU A 759 1.05 -3.07 2.37
C LEU A 759 0.53 -4.11 3.37
N ALA A 760 1.06 -5.33 3.37
CA ALA A 760 0.62 -6.37 4.29
C ALA A 760 0.83 -6.02 5.77
N GLN A 761 1.76 -5.12 6.08
CA GLN A 761 2.02 -4.71 7.45
C GLN A 761 1.07 -3.60 7.95
N GLN A 762 0.60 -2.71 7.08
CA GLN A 762 -0.04 -1.46 7.52
C GLN A 762 -1.31 -1.06 6.76
N ASP A 763 -1.55 -1.60 5.57
CA ASP A 763 -2.75 -1.29 4.79
C ASP A 763 -3.94 -2.06 5.36
N THR A 764 -5.07 -1.37 5.58
CA THR A 764 -6.33 -1.99 5.98
C THR A 764 -7.01 -2.70 4.82
N HIS A 765 -6.57 -2.48 3.58
CA HIS A 765 -7.10 -3.21 2.44
C HIS A 765 -6.37 -4.54 2.27
N SER A 766 -7.14 -5.60 2.02
CA SER A 766 -6.56 -6.84 1.53
C SER A 766 -5.86 -6.62 0.18
N PRO A 767 -4.80 -7.37 -0.14
CA PRO A 767 -4.23 -7.38 -1.48
C PRO A 767 -5.30 -7.57 -2.55
N HIS A 768 -5.19 -6.81 -3.65
CA HIS A 768 -6.23 -6.70 -4.67
C HIS A 768 -6.70 -8.05 -5.24
N LYS A 769 -5.80 -9.03 -5.39
CA LYS A 769 -6.14 -10.39 -5.77
C LYS A 769 -7.21 -11.01 -4.86
N PHE A 770 -7.09 -10.81 -3.54
CA PHE A 770 -8.04 -11.33 -2.56
C PHE A 770 -9.33 -10.50 -2.52
N ARG A 771 -9.26 -9.18 -2.79
CA ARG A 771 -10.46 -8.33 -3.00
C ARG A 771 -11.27 -8.77 -4.23
N SER A 772 -10.66 -9.46 -5.18
CA SER A 772 -11.35 -10.14 -6.28
C SER A 772 -11.79 -11.55 -5.89
N ASN A 773 -10.83 -12.47 -5.71
CA ASN A 773 -11.10 -13.91 -5.61
C ASN A 773 -11.90 -14.28 -4.36
N MET A 774 -11.56 -13.71 -3.19
CA MET A 774 -12.19 -14.09 -1.92
C MET A 774 -13.59 -13.51 -1.79
N VAL A 775 -13.90 -12.45 -2.52
CA VAL A 775 -15.23 -11.84 -2.56
C VAL A 775 -16.17 -12.67 -3.42
N ILE A 776 -15.85 -12.84 -4.71
CA ILE A 776 -16.77 -13.46 -5.68
C ILE A 776 -17.12 -14.91 -5.36
N ARG A 777 -16.22 -15.65 -4.70
CA ARG A 777 -16.43 -17.06 -4.32
C ARG A 777 -17.49 -17.26 -3.22
N ASN A 778 -18.02 -16.19 -2.62
CA ASN A 778 -19.15 -16.26 -1.69
C ASN A 778 -20.51 -16.33 -2.38
N PHE A 779 -20.60 -16.07 -3.69
CA PHE A 779 -21.87 -15.87 -4.40
C PHE A 779 -22.16 -16.99 -5.38
N GLN A 780 -23.36 -17.56 -5.33
CA GLN A 780 -23.75 -18.69 -6.18
C GLN A 780 -23.74 -18.32 -7.66
N GLU A 781 -24.05 -17.06 -7.97
CA GLU A 781 -24.04 -16.47 -9.31
C GLU A 781 -22.67 -16.65 -10.00
N PHE A 782 -21.56 -16.60 -9.25
CA PHE A 782 -20.22 -16.89 -9.77
C PHE A 782 -20.06 -18.37 -10.16
N TYR A 783 -20.56 -19.27 -9.32
CA TYR A 783 -20.53 -20.72 -9.57
C TYR A 783 -21.36 -21.08 -10.80
N ASP A 784 -22.53 -20.47 -10.95
CA ASP A 784 -23.42 -20.72 -12.07
C ASP A 784 -22.86 -20.16 -13.38
N THR A 785 -22.27 -18.96 -13.34
CA THR A 785 -21.65 -18.30 -14.50
C THR A 785 -20.47 -19.08 -15.06
N TYR A 786 -19.58 -19.56 -14.18
CA TYR A 786 -18.32 -20.19 -14.57
C TYR A 786 -18.31 -21.72 -14.37
N ASN A 787 -19.44 -22.30 -13.95
CA ASN A 787 -19.60 -23.72 -13.67
C ASN A 787 -18.53 -24.24 -12.68
N ILE A 788 -18.40 -23.57 -11.53
CA ILE A 788 -17.46 -23.93 -10.46
C ILE A 788 -17.96 -25.19 -9.71
N GLN A 789 -17.07 -26.15 -9.53
CA GLN A 789 -17.33 -27.47 -8.94
C GLN A 789 -16.46 -27.68 -7.70
N PRO A 790 -16.82 -28.61 -6.78
CA PRO A 790 -16.05 -28.88 -5.55
C PRO A 790 -14.57 -29.23 -5.73
N VAL A 791 -14.16 -29.61 -6.93
CA VAL A 791 -12.76 -29.95 -7.28
C VAL A 791 -11.92 -28.72 -7.64
N ASP A 792 -12.56 -27.59 -7.92
CA ASP A 792 -11.94 -26.37 -8.39
C ASP A 792 -11.40 -25.54 -7.21
N ARG A 793 -10.27 -24.85 -7.36
CA ARG A 793 -9.68 -24.11 -6.21
C ARG A 793 -10.47 -22.87 -5.81
N MET A 794 -11.22 -22.28 -6.74
CA MET A 794 -12.14 -21.18 -6.45
C MET A 794 -13.39 -21.63 -5.71
N TYR A 795 -13.62 -22.94 -5.56
CA TYR A 795 -14.75 -23.46 -4.80
C TYR A 795 -14.62 -23.16 -3.31
N LEU A 796 -15.66 -22.56 -2.73
CA LEU A 796 -15.87 -22.43 -1.30
C LEU A 796 -17.18 -23.16 -0.96
N ALA A 797 -17.09 -24.14 -0.06
CA ALA A 797 -18.25 -24.92 0.36
C ALA A 797 -19.35 -23.97 0.88
N PRO A 798 -20.64 -24.20 0.57
CA PRO A 798 -21.73 -23.29 0.92
C PRO A 798 -21.74 -22.86 2.39
N GLU A 799 -21.42 -23.76 3.32
CA GLU A 799 -21.35 -23.51 4.75
C GLU A 799 -20.16 -22.66 5.21
N LYS A 800 -19.15 -22.48 4.35
CA LYS A 800 -17.99 -21.62 4.59
C LYS A 800 -18.11 -20.25 3.92
N ARG A 801 -19.13 -20.05 3.07
CA ARG A 801 -19.38 -18.75 2.43
C ARG A 801 -19.88 -17.79 3.51
N VAL A 802 -19.29 -16.61 3.54
CA VAL A 802 -19.61 -15.59 4.54
C VAL A 802 -20.73 -14.69 4.04
N ASN A 803 -21.63 -14.31 4.95
CA ASN A 803 -22.73 -13.40 4.65
C ASN A 803 -23.04 -12.54 5.88
N VAL A 804 -22.85 -11.22 5.73
CA VAL A 804 -23.10 -10.20 6.74
C VAL A 804 -24.37 -9.41 6.39
N TRP A 805 -24.33 -8.62 5.31
CA TRP A 805 -25.30 -7.59 4.95
C TRP A 805 -26.21 -7.93 3.77
#